data_AF-A0A950PM34-F1
#
_entry.id   AF-A0A950PM34-F1
#
_cell.length_a   1.000
_cell.length_b   1.000
_cell.length_c   1.000
_cell.angle_alpha   90.00
_cell.angle_beta   90.00
_cell.angle_gamma   90.00
#
_symmetry.space_group_name_H-M   'P 1'
#
loop_
_entity.id
_entity.type
_entity.pdbx_description
1 polymer ?
#
loop_
_entity_poly.entity_id
_entity_poly.type
_entity_poly.pdbx_seq_one_letter_code
_entity_poly.pdbx_strand_id
1 'polypeptide(L)'
;MRITCVGGGPAGLYFAILVKKRCPSWGVTVYERNRASDTFGWGVVFSDATLENLRVADEPTQREITRAFAHWDDISVHFRGSTIRSGGHGFCGIARKRLLEILQRRAQEVGVDLKFRTEVGDVEALRRDCDLLVGSDGVNSRVRSTFASRFAPALRQGRCRFVWLGTTLPLDAFTFLFEKTEHGWFTVHAYRFDEALSTFIVECREETWHAHGLDSADTADTIAFCEGLFAPYLQGHRLMANSTHLRGRDWLNFTHVGNERWWFDDVVLLGDAAHTAHFSVGSGTKLAMEDAIELATSLVAPKDQLAPALQRYEDTRKLEVLRLQNAARNSAEWFENVARYATLPPEQFAYSLLTRSQRIGHENLRVRDARYVDQIERWYANDGRAVPPMFTPFYLRDLRLPNRVVVSPMDMYSSIDGTPGDFHLVHLGSRALGGAGLVFTEMTCVTRDGRISPGCAGMYLPEHVSAWKRIVDFVHRYSEAKICLQLGHSGPKGSTKLMWEGIDEPLDAGNWPIVGPSALAYSPRNQVPSELTREQMGDIGEAFRSAAQMAVEADFDMLELHCAHGYLLSSFITPLRNHRTDEYGGTLANRLRYPLEVFRAMREVWPAVRPISVRISATDWVDGAISGDDSVEMARAFKDAGADLIDVSTGQTTPDAKPVYGRMFQTPYADRIRNEVGIATMAVGNITDVDQVNAILAGGRADLVALGRPHLAEPYWTLHAAAELGYVEAHWPVQYLPGKEQLERLTARAKEAAR
;
A
#
# COMPACT_ATOMS: atom_id res chain seq x y z
N MET A 1 31.93 -23.20 -19.96
CA MET A 1 32.03 -21.74 -19.78
C MET A 1 32.93 -21.43 -18.59
N ARG A 2 33.58 -20.27 -18.60
CA ARG A 2 34.24 -19.64 -17.45
C ARG A 2 33.29 -18.60 -16.87
N ILE A 3 32.89 -18.75 -15.62
CA ILE A 3 31.94 -17.85 -14.95
C ILE A 3 32.64 -17.20 -13.77
N THR A 4 32.51 -15.90 -13.67
CA THR A 4 33.09 -15.13 -12.56
C THR A 4 31.99 -14.44 -11.78
N CYS A 5 31.90 -14.74 -10.49
CA CYS A 5 30.99 -14.06 -9.55
C CYS A 5 31.78 -13.06 -8.72
N VAL A 6 31.31 -11.81 -8.67
CA VAL A 6 31.82 -10.78 -7.76
C VAL A 6 30.87 -10.71 -6.57
N GLY A 7 31.36 -11.04 -5.38
CA GLY A 7 30.58 -11.14 -4.13
C GLY A 7 30.38 -12.57 -3.64
N GLY A 8 30.81 -12.86 -2.41
CA GLY A 8 30.68 -14.14 -1.72
C GLY A 8 29.51 -14.21 -0.74
N GLY A 9 28.43 -13.46 -1.01
CA GLY A 9 27.19 -13.54 -0.24
C GLY A 9 26.32 -14.75 -0.62
N PRO A 10 25.12 -14.91 0.00
CA PRO A 10 24.23 -16.03 -0.28
C PRO A 10 23.85 -16.17 -1.76
N ALA A 11 23.61 -15.08 -2.48
CA ALA A 11 23.32 -15.08 -3.92
C ALA A 11 24.48 -15.69 -4.74
N GLY A 12 25.67 -15.10 -4.65
CA GLY A 12 26.83 -15.51 -5.44
C GLY A 12 27.30 -16.94 -5.13
N LEU A 13 27.37 -17.29 -3.83
CA LEU A 13 27.76 -18.65 -3.42
C LEU A 13 26.74 -19.70 -3.88
N TYR A 14 25.45 -19.45 -3.68
CA TYR A 14 24.43 -20.43 -4.03
C TYR A 14 24.29 -20.61 -5.54
N PHE A 15 24.37 -19.52 -6.31
CA PHE A 15 24.43 -19.60 -7.76
C PHE A 15 25.62 -20.43 -8.23
N ALA A 16 26.82 -20.19 -7.68
CA ALA A 16 28.03 -20.93 -8.04
C ALA A 16 27.89 -22.43 -7.75
N ILE A 17 27.30 -22.80 -6.61
CA ILE A 17 27.00 -24.21 -6.27
C ILE A 17 26.09 -24.83 -7.33
N LEU A 18 24.95 -24.19 -7.62
CA LEU A 18 23.92 -24.75 -8.49
C LEU A 18 24.40 -24.90 -9.93
N VAL A 19 25.13 -23.91 -10.46
CA VAL A 19 25.69 -24.00 -11.81
C VAL A 19 26.75 -25.10 -11.88
N LYS A 20 27.63 -25.19 -10.89
CA LYS A 20 28.68 -26.21 -10.87
C LYS A 20 28.10 -27.63 -10.78
N LYS A 21 27.00 -27.81 -10.04
CA LYS A 21 26.24 -29.07 -10.01
C LYS A 21 25.61 -29.43 -11.36
N ARG A 22 25.01 -28.46 -12.06
CA ARG A 22 24.34 -28.67 -13.35
C ARG A 22 25.34 -28.89 -14.48
N CYS A 23 26.46 -28.14 -14.45
CA CYS A 23 27.49 -28.14 -15.49
C CYS A 23 28.89 -28.34 -14.87
N PRO A 24 29.29 -29.57 -14.47
CA PRO A 24 30.55 -29.82 -13.78
C PRO A 24 31.81 -29.40 -14.57
N SER A 25 31.74 -29.39 -15.90
CA SER A 25 32.84 -28.98 -16.78
C SER A 25 33.09 -27.47 -16.83
N TRP A 26 32.21 -26.65 -16.26
CA TRP A 26 32.37 -25.19 -16.26
C TRP A 26 33.28 -24.74 -15.13
N GLY A 27 34.14 -23.75 -15.40
CA GLY A 27 34.97 -23.11 -14.39
C GLY A 27 34.17 -22.00 -13.73
N VAL A 28 34.05 -22.03 -12.40
CA VAL A 28 33.31 -21.01 -11.63
C VAL A 28 34.22 -20.46 -10.55
N THR A 29 34.46 -19.16 -10.56
CA THR A 29 35.27 -18.46 -9.56
C THR A 29 34.43 -17.41 -8.84
N VAL A 30 34.52 -17.34 -7.51
CA VAL A 30 33.84 -16.36 -6.67
C VAL A 30 34.89 -15.47 -5.99
N TYR A 31 34.83 -14.17 -6.23
CA TYR A 31 35.68 -13.17 -5.58
C TYR A 31 34.95 -12.53 -4.40
N GLU A 32 35.53 -12.62 -3.20
CA GLU A 32 35.02 -11.99 -1.99
C GLU A 32 36.09 -11.04 -1.41
N ARG A 33 35.71 -9.79 -1.18
CA ARG A 33 36.61 -8.74 -0.68
C ARG A 33 36.99 -8.96 0.79
N ASN A 34 36.10 -9.59 1.57
CA ASN A 34 36.28 -9.81 3.00
C ASN A 34 36.91 -11.18 3.30
N ARG A 35 37.17 -11.44 4.58
CA ARG A 35 37.57 -12.78 5.05
C ARG A 35 36.35 -13.72 5.04
N ALA A 36 36.59 -15.02 4.92
CA ALA A 36 35.53 -16.03 4.96
C ALA A 36 34.65 -15.96 6.23
N SER A 37 35.23 -15.52 7.35
CA SER A 37 34.59 -15.38 8.65
C SER A 37 33.84 -14.05 8.86
N ASP A 38 34.02 -13.08 7.97
CA ASP A 38 33.49 -11.73 8.17
C ASP A 38 32.02 -11.69 7.77
N THR A 39 31.15 -11.22 8.67
CA THR A 39 29.73 -11.07 8.39
C THR A 39 29.20 -9.74 8.87
N PHE A 40 28.28 -9.16 8.12
CA PHE A 40 27.47 -8.03 8.57
C PHE A 40 26.10 -8.50 9.08
N GLY A 41 25.70 -8.07 10.27
CA GLY A 41 24.46 -8.49 10.94
C GLY A 41 24.58 -9.84 11.65
N TRP A 42 23.48 -10.29 12.26
CA TRP A 42 23.46 -11.48 13.12
C TRP A 42 22.66 -12.64 12.49
N GLY A 43 21.36 -12.73 12.75
CA GLY A 43 20.48 -13.76 12.20
C GLY A 43 19.85 -13.39 10.85
N VAL A 44 19.42 -14.38 10.08
CA VAL A 44 18.52 -14.20 8.93
C VAL A 44 17.32 -15.13 9.07
N VAL A 45 16.15 -14.65 8.64
CA VAL A 45 14.89 -15.39 8.73
C VAL A 45 14.52 -16.00 7.38
N PHE A 46 14.01 -17.23 7.38
CA PHE A 46 13.47 -17.92 6.22
C PHE A 46 11.97 -18.22 6.42
N SER A 47 11.26 -18.37 5.31
CA SER A 47 9.88 -18.86 5.28
C SER A 47 9.86 -20.31 4.78
N ASP A 48 8.91 -21.12 5.23
CA ASP A 48 8.76 -22.54 4.84
C ASP A 48 8.76 -22.75 3.32
N ALA A 49 8.05 -21.91 2.56
CA ALA A 49 8.01 -21.98 1.09
C ALA A 49 9.40 -21.85 0.43
N THR A 50 10.32 -21.11 1.05
CA THR A 50 11.70 -20.97 0.55
C THR A 50 12.50 -22.25 0.75
N LEU A 51 12.22 -22.98 1.83
CA LEU A 51 12.92 -24.23 2.13
C LEU A 51 12.61 -25.29 1.09
N GLU A 52 11.39 -25.32 0.55
CA GLU A 52 11.03 -26.28 -0.50
C GLU A 52 11.77 -26.01 -1.82
N ASN A 53 11.85 -24.75 -2.25
CA ASN A 53 12.63 -24.37 -3.44
C ASN A 53 14.11 -24.72 -3.29
N LEU A 54 14.68 -24.46 -2.11
CA LEU A 54 16.06 -24.84 -1.78
C LEU A 54 16.26 -26.36 -1.81
N ARG A 55 15.26 -27.13 -1.34
CA ARG A 55 15.30 -28.61 -1.32
C ARG A 55 15.33 -29.17 -2.73
N VAL A 56 14.49 -28.65 -3.63
CA VAL A 56 14.45 -29.04 -5.04
C VAL A 56 15.76 -28.70 -5.75
N ALA A 57 16.36 -27.55 -5.45
CA ALA A 57 17.59 -27.09 -6.10
C ALA A 57 18.88 -27.79 -5.56
N ASP A 58 19.03 -27.91 -4.24
CA ASP A 58 20.13 -28.62 -3.58
C ASP A 58 19.76 -29.12 -2.18
N GLU A 59 19.14 -30.30 -2.13
CA GLU A 59 18.74 -30.97 -0.88
C GLU A 59 19.85 -31.05 0.18
N PRO A 60 21.13 -31.38 -0.13
CA PRO A 60 22.18 -31.40 0.88
C PRO A 60 22.39 -30.07 1.60
N THR A 61 22.45 -28.95 0.85
CA THR A 61 22.56 -27.62 1.44
C THR A 61 21.31 -27.25 2.22
N GLN A 62 20.13 -27.52 1.68
CA GLN A 62 18.87 -27.25 2.38
C GLN A 62 18.79 -28.00 3.72
N ARG A 63 19.20 -29.27 3.74
CA ARG A 63 19.21 -30.09 4.96
C ARG A 63 20.18 -29.56 6.01
N GLU A 64 21.38 -29.12 5.62
CA GLU A 64 22.32 -28.49 6.56
C GLU A 64 21.81 -27.16 7.12
N ILE A 65 21.21 -26.33 6.25
CA ILE A 65 20.59 -25.06 6.67
C ILE A 65 19.47 -25.33 7.67
N THR A 66 18.58 -26.28 7.36
CA THR A 66 17.41 -26.60 8.19
C THR A 66 17.80 -27.16 9.56
N ARG A 67 18.84 -28.00 9.62
CA ARG A 67 19.37 -28.51 10.90
C ARG A 67 19.95 -27.42 11.81
N ALA A 68 20.29 -26.27 11.24
CA ALA A 68 20.85 -25.13 11.98
C ALA A 68 19.80 -24.09 12.38
N PHE A 69 18.51 -24.31 12.08
CA PHE A 69 17.46 -23.34 12.39
C PHE A 69 17.03 -23.35 13.84
N ALA A 70 16.91 -22.15 14.40
CA ALA A 70 15.99 -21.87 15.49
C ALA A 70 14.58 -21.65 14.91
N HIS A 71 13.55 -22.22 15.53
CA HIS A 71 12.16 -22.06 15.12
C HIS A 71 11.36 -21.35 16.21
N TRP A 72 10.44 -20.48 15.78
CA TRP A 72 9.46 -19.83 16.64
C TRP A 72 8.24 -19.46 15.81
N ASP A 73 7.10 -19.25 16.46
CA ASP A 73 5.83 -19.07 15.74
C ASP A 73 5.19 -17.70 15.99
N ASP A 74 5.44 -17.12 17.17
CA ASP A 74 4.71 -15.95 17.62
C ASP A 74 5.38 -14.64 17.21
N ILE A 75 4.56 -13.59 17.09
CA ILE A 75 4.97 -12.19 17.07
C ILE A 75 4.46 -11.53 18.36
N SER A 76 5.34 -10.84 19.08
CA SER A 76 4.99 -10.00 20.24
C SER A 76 5.20 -8.53 19.91
N VAL A 77 4.20 -7.68 20.18
CA VAL A 77 4.22 -6.24 19.96
C VAL A 77 4.09 -5.53 21.30
N HIS A 78 5.13 -4.81 21.71
CA HIS A 78 5.17 -4.02 22.94
C HIS A 78 4.96 -2.55 22.60
N PHE A 79 3.84 -1.99 23.03
CA PHE A 79 3.48 -0.61 22.75
C PHE A 79 2.69 -0.01 23.92
N ARG A 80 3.15 1.14 24.44
CA ARG A 80 2.52 1.89 25.54
C ARG A 80 2.19 1.01 26.76
N GLY A 81 3.13 0.17 27.17
CA GLY A 81 3.00 -0.73 28.32
C GLY A 81 2.11 -1.96 28.09
N SER A 82 1.49 -2.10 26.91
CA SER A 82 0.72 -3.28 26.53
C SER A 82 1.57 -4.23 25.69
N THR A 83 1.32 -5.52 25.82
CA THR A 83 1.92 -6.57 24.99
C THR A 83 0.82 -7.33 24.27
N ILE A 84 0.81 -7.23 22.94
CA ILE A 84 -0.13 -7.95 22.08
C ILE A 84 0.64 -9.05 21.35
N ARG A 85 0.16 -10.30 21.44
CA ARG A 85 0.82 -11.47 20.84
C ARG A 85 -0.10 -12.14 19.83
N SER A 86 0.46 -12.53 18.68
CA SER A 86 -0.22 -13.26 17.62
C SER A 86 0.64 -14.44 17.17
N GLY A 87 0.06 -15.63 17.09
CA GLY A 87 0.74 -16.87 16.69
C GLY A 87 0.51 -17.29 15.24
N GLY A 88 0.94 -18.50 14.88
CA GLY A 88 0.75 -19.11 13.57
C GLY A 88 1.49 -18.43 12.42
N HIS A 89 2.52 -17.63 12.71
CA HIS A 89 3.28 -16.95 11.66
C HIS A 89 4.32 -17.85 11.01
N GLY A 90 4.88 -18.79 11.78
CA GLY A 90 5.90 -19.75 11.36
C GLY A 90 7.19 -19.08 10.92
N PHE A 91 8.18 -19.01 11.80
CA PHE A 91 9.50 -18.47 11.51
C PHE A 91 10.60 -19.48 11.77
N CYS A 92 11.62 -19.43 10.92
CA CYS A 92 12.90 -20.07 11.17
C CYS A 92 14.04 -19.09 10.95
N GLY A 93 15.06 -19.15 11.79
CA GLY A 93 16.21 -18.25 11.78
C GLY A 93 17.52 -19.03 11.84
N ILE A 94 18.54 -18.53 11.14
CA ILE A 94 19.91 -19.05 11.19
C ILE A 94 20.90 -17.90 11.36
N ALA A 95 21.98 -18.12 12.10
CA ALA A 95 23.10 -17.19 12.12
C ALA A 95 23.66 -16.98 10.70
N ARG A 96 23.80 -15.73 10.24
CA ARG A 96 24.31 -15.41 8.90
C ARG A 96 25.70 -16.00 8.66
N LYS A 97 26.55 -15.98 9.68
CA LYS A 97 27.87 -16.63 9.65
C LYS A 97 27.75 -18.12 9.38
N ARG A 98 26.84 -18.81 10.08
CA ARG A 98 26.62 -20.24 9.89
C ARG A 98 26.09 -20.56 8.49
N LEU A 99 25.16 -19.75 7.96
CA LEU A 99 24.67 -19.89 6.59
C LEU A 99 25.82 -19.79 5.58
N LEU A 100 26.68 -18.77 5.72
CA LEU A 100 27.83 -18.59 4.82
C LEU A 100 28.82 -19.75 4.94
N GLU A 101 29.12 -20.25 6.14
CA GLU A 101 29.98 -21.43 6.32
C GLU A 101 29.44 -22.67 5.59
N ILE A 102 28.12 -22.92 5.66
CA ILE A 102 27.47 -24.04 4.95
C ILE A 102 27.63 -23.86 3.43
N LEU A 103 27.35 -22.67 2.91
CA LEU A 103 27.45 -22.38 1.49
C LEU A 103 28.91 -22.42 0.98
N GLN A 104 29.86 -21.89 1.74
CA GLN A 104 31.28 -21.91 1.39
C GLN A 104 31.82 -23.35 1.34
N ARG A 105 31.51 -24.18 2.35
CA ARG A 105 31.85 -25.60 2.36
C ARG A 105 31.24 -26.32 1.16
N ARG A 106 29.95 -26.12 0.90
CA ARG A 106 29.28 -26.73 -0.25
C ARG A 106 29.90 -26.32 -1.57
N ALA A 107 30.24 -25.04 -1.74
CA ALA A 107 30.87 -24.53 -2.94
C ALA A 107 32.23 -25.20 -3.19
N GLN A 108 33.03 -25.41 -2.14
CA GLN A 108 34.30 -26.16 -2.24
C GLN A 108 34.07 -27.64 -2.60
N GLU A 109 33.09 -28.30 -1.99
CA GLU A 109 32.75 -29.71 -2.27
C GLU A 109 32.42 -29.96 -3.74
N VAL A 110 31.72 -29.03 -4.38
CA VAL A 110 31.35 -29.14 -5.80
C VAL A 110 32.43 -28.59 -6.74
N GLY A 111 33.52 -28.03 -6.22
CA GLY A 111 34.68 -27.58 -6.98
C GLY A 111 34.59 -26.15 -7.51
N VAL A 112 33.92 -25.24 -6.80
CA VAL A 112 33.97 -23.79 -7.05
C VAL A 112 35.29 -23.22 -6.52
N ASP A 113 35.92 -22.33 -7.27
CA ASP A 113 37.14 -21.62 -6.85
C ASP A 113 36.79 -20.35 -6.05
N LEU A 114 37.02 -20.38 -4.72
CA LEU A 114 36.73 -19.26 -3.82
C LEU A 114 37.98 -18.41 -3.58
N LYS A 115 37.92 -17.11 -3.92
CA LYS A 115 38.99 -16.12 -3.71
C LYS A 115 38.58 -15.08 -2.67
N PHE A 116 38.91 -15.33 -1.39
CA PHE A 116 38.69 -14.38 -0.30
C PHE A 116 39.76 -13.30 -0.23
N ARG A 117 39.50 -12.20 0.49
CA ARG A 117 40.38 -11.03 0.61
C ARG A 117 40.85 -10.48 -0.75
N THR A 118 40.01 -10.64 -1.78
CA THR A 118 40.35 -10.26 -3.15
C THR A 118 39.35 -9.21 -3.62
N GLU A 119 39.76 -7.96 -3.56
CA GLU A 119 38.96 -6.85 -4.03
C GLU A 119 39.09 -6.67 -5.56
N VAL A 120 37.97 -6.70 -6.29
CA VAL A 120 37.94 -6.64 -7.77
C VAL A 120 38.02 -5.19 -8.24
N GLY A 121 39.22 -4.66 -8.47
CA GLY A 121 39.42 -3.26 -8.87
C GLY A 121 38.90 -2.93 -10.28
N ASP A 122 39.33 -3.70 -11.29
CA ASP A 122 38.96 -3.51 -12.69
C ASP A 122 37.93 -4.57 -13.13
N VAL A 123 36.66 -4.19 -13.12
CA VAL A 123 35.53 -5.07 -13.50
C VAL A 123 35.55 -5.39 -15.00
N GLU A 124 36.03 -4.49 -15.85
CA GLU A 124 36.07 -4.71 -17.31
C GLU A 124 37.18 -5.69 -17.71
N ALA A 125 38.35 -5.62 -17.05
CA ALA A 125 39.37 -6.65 -17.19
C ALA A 125 38.82 -8.02 -16.80
N LEU A 126 38.12 -8.10 -15.67
CA LEU A 126 37.52 -9.36 -15.20
C LEU A 126 36.46 -9.90 -16.17
N ARG A 127 35.64 -9.01 -16.76
CA ARG A 127 34.67 -9.37 -17.80
C ARG A 127 35.34 -10.04 -19.00
N ARG A 128 36.45 -9.47 -19.50
CA ARG A 128 37.21 -10.02 -20.65
C ARG A 128 37.77 -11.43 -20.40
N ASP A 129 38.02 -11.77 -19.15
CA ASP A 129 38.60 -13.06 -18.76
C ASP A 129 37.56 -14.17 -18.51
N CYS A 130 36.26 -13.89 -18.64
CA CYS A 130 35.19 -14.85 -18.44
C CYS A 130 34.19 -14.88 -19.62
N ASP A 131 33.32 -15.88 -19.63
CA ASP A 131 32.19 -15.99 -20.56
C ASP A 131 30.90 -15.39 -19.98
N LEU A 132 30.83 -15.22 -18.66
CA LEU A 132 29.71 -14.62 -17.94
C LEU A 132 30.22 -13.99 -16.64
N LEU A 133 29.97 -12.69 -16.47
CA LEU A 133 30.24 -11.95 -15.25
C LEU A 133 28.94 -11.79 -14.44
N VAL A 134 28.94 -12.25 -13.20
CA VAL A 134 27.82 -12.14 -12.26
C VAL A 134 28.14 -11.14 -11.16
N GLY A 135 27.43 -10.01 -11.15
CA GLY A 135 27.49 -9.00 -10.09
C GLY A 135 26.57 -9.40 -8.94
N SER A 136 27.15 -9.93 -7.86
CA SER A 136 26.45 -10.36 -6.63
C SER A 136 27.04 -9.71 -5.37
N ASP A 137 27.69 -8.57 -5.54
CA ASP A 137 28.50 -7.87 -4.53
C ASP A 137 27.70 -6.85 -3.70
N GLY A 138 26.39 -7.08 -3.64
CA GLY A 138 25.46 -6.46 -2.70
C GLY A 138 25.01 -5.05 -3.06
N VAL A 139 24.47 -4.37 -2.05
CA VAL A 139 23.87 -3.04 -2.19
C VAL A 139 24.83 -2.00 -2.76
N ASN A 140 26.14 -2.11 -2.47
CA ASN A 140 27.20 -1.24 -2.99
C ASN A 140 27.95 -1.88 -4.17
N SER A 141 27.22 -2.55 -5.06
CA SER A 141 27.77 -3.30 -6.18
C SER A 141 28.65 -2.44 -7.09
N ARG A 142 29.93 -2.82 -7.20
CA ARG A 142 30.88 -2.21 -8.13
C ARG A 142 30.54 -2.58 -9.57
N VAL A 143 30.07 -3.81 -9.81
CA VAL A 143 29.60 -4.25 -11.14
C VAL A 143 28.46 -3.35 -11.63
N ARG A 144 27.43 -3.12 -10.79
CA ARG A 144 26.32 -2.24 -11.14
C ARG A 144 26.79 -0.80 -11.39
N SER A 145 27.68 -0.27 -10.54
CA SER A 145 28.17 1.11 -10.73
C SER A 145 29.03 1.28 -11.98
N THR A 146 29.88 0.30 -12.31
CA THR A 146 30.72 0.35 -13.51
C THR A 146 29.87 0.37 -14.78
N PHE A 147 28.75 -0.37 -14.80
CA PHE A 147 27.87 -0.49 -15.95
C PHE A 147 26.52 0.24 -15.78
N ALA A 148 26.49 1.32 -14.99
CA ALA A 148 25.25 2.00 -14.63
C ALA A 148 24.45 2.49 -15.85
N SER A 149 25.11 2.90 -16.93
CA SER A 149 24.46 3.33 -18.18
C SER A 149 23.71 2.21 -18.92
N ARG A 150 24.04 0.94 -18.64
CA ARG A 150 23.37 -0.23 -19.24
C ARG A 150 22.26 -0.79 -18.35
N PHE A 151 22.43 -0.71 -17.02
CA PHE A 151 21.45 -1.20 -16.05
C PHE A 151 20.38 -0.17 -15.66
N ALA A 152 20.69 1.12 -15.79
CA ALA A 152 19.88 2.25 -15.32
C ALA A 152 19.38 2.04 -13.87
N PRO A 153 20.29 2.09 -12.86
CA PRO A 153 19.93 1.86 -11.48
C PRO A 153 19.10 3.02 -10.91
N ALA A 154 18.04 2.67 -10.16
CA ALA A 154 17.26 3.58 -9.33
C ALA A 154 17.58 3.30 -7.85
N LEU A 155 18.33 4.19 -7.22
CA LEU A 155 18.74 4.08 -5.81
C LEU A 155 18.00 5.11 -4.96
N ARG A 156 17.36 4.66 -3.87
CA ARG A 156 16.67 5.55 -2.92
C ARG A 156 17.08 5.21 -1.49
N GLN A 157 17.52 6.20 -0.73
CA GLN A 157 17.80 6.03 0.70
C GLN A 157 16.50 6.04 1.52
N GLY A 158 16.40 5.12 2.47
CA GLY A 158 15.36 5.11 3.50
C GLY A 158 15.57 6.24 4.49
N ARG A 159 14.48 6.68 5.11
CA ARG A 159 14.45 7.84 6.00
C ARG A 159 14.79 7.51 7.47
N CYS A 160 14.93 6.23 7.77
CA CYS A 160 15.36 5.75 9.08
C CYS A 160 16.84 5.35 9.07
N ARG A 161 17.45 5.54 10.24
CA ARG A 161 18.75 5.00 10.62
C ARG A 161 18.52 3.72 11.41
N PHE A 162 19.31 2.69 11.15
CA PHE A 162 19.28 1.45 11.92
C PHE A 162 20.67 0.96 12.30
N VAL A 163 20.77 0.31 13.46
CA VAL A 163 21.95 -0.44 13.93
C VAL A 163 21.56 -1.89 14.19
N TRP A 164 22.43 -2.82 13.80
CA TRP A 164 22.18 -4.25 13.94
C TRP A 164 23.01 -4.87 15.07
N LEU A 165 22.41 -4.99 16.25
CA LEU A 165 23.02 -5.56 17.44
C LEU A 165 22.58 -7.02 17.65
N GLY A 166 23.28 -7.70 18.55
CA GLY A 166 22.93 -9.03 19.05
C GLY A 166 22.72 -8.98 20.55
N THR A 167 22.16 -10.05 21.12
CA THR A 167 21.99 -10.21 22.57
C THR A 167 21.89 -11.69 22.92
N THR A 168 22.19 -12.03 24.18
CA THR A 168 21.94 -13.37 24.75
C THR A 168 20.53 -13.54 25.30
N LEU A 169 19.67 -12.52 25.19
CA LEU A 169 18.27 -12.60 25.61
C LEU A 169 17.57 -13.73 24.83
N PRO A 170 17.04 -14.76 25.51
CA PRO A 170 16.31 -15.84 24.86
C PRO A 170 14.91 -15.36 24.46
N LEU A 171 14.73 -15.03 23.18
CA LEU A 171 13.43 -14.64 22.65
C LEU A 171 12.65 -15.88 22.18
N ASP A 172 11.39 -15.95 22.58
CA ASP A 172 10.45 -17.01 22.20
C ASP A 172 9.51 -16.59 21.05
N ALA A 173 9.59 -15.32 20.63
CA ALA A 173 8.78 -14.70 19.58
C ALA A 173 9.59 -13.67 18.79
N PHE A 174 9.13 -13.38 17.57
CA PHE A 174 9.56 -12.17 16.87
C PHE A 174 9.00 -10.96 17.62
N THR A 175 9.87 -10.15 18.20
CA THR A 175 9.50 -9.09 19.13
C THR A 175 9.69 -7.73 18.49
N PHE A 176 8.63 -6.92 18.52
CA PHE A 176 8.68 -5.50 18.20
C PHE A 176 8.54 -4.67 19.48
N LEU A 177 9.49 -3.76 19.71
CA LEU A 177 9.44 -2.81 20.83
C LEU A 177 9.33 -1.40 20.28
N PHE A 178 8.51 -0.57 20.91
CA PHE A 178 8.31 0.83 20.52
C PHE A 178 8.47 1.74 21.73
N GLU A 179 9.54 2.52 21.74
CA GLU A 179 9.82 3.46 22.82
C GLU A 179 9.86 4.90 22.32
N LYS A 180 9.19 5.80 23.05
CA LYS A 180 9.14 7.22 22.74
C LYS A 180 10.11 7.98 23.64
N THR A 181 11.02 8.70 23.02
CA THR A 181 11.91 9.68 23.66
C THR A 181 11.38 11.10 23.44
N GLU A 182 12.02 12.09 24.06
CA GLU A 182 11.80 13.52 23.84
C GLU A 182 12.03 13.96 22.38
N HIS A 183 12.84 13.22 21.61
CA HIS A 183 13.19 13.54 20.21
C HIS A 183 12.48 12.68 19.17
N GLY A 184 11.68 11.70 19.58
CA GLY A 184 10.94 10.82 18.66
C GLY A 184 10.96 9.36 19.08
N TRP A 185 10.62 8.49 18.13
CA TRP A 185 10.41 7.06 18.37
C TRP A 185 11.63 6.22 17.98
N PHE A 186 11.96 5.25 18.83
CA PHE A 186 12.84 4.15 18.51
C PHE A 186 12.02 2.86 18.44
N THR A 187 12.33 2.04 17.44
CA THR A 187 11.70 0.75 17.21
C THR A 187 12.76 -0.34 17.26
N VAL A 188 12.40 -1.50 17.81
CA VAL A 188 13.25 -2.70 17.80
C VAL A 188 12.60 -3.79 16.98
N HIS A 189 13.42 -4.50 16.20
CA HIS A 189 13.10 -5.79 15.59
C HIS A 189 14.02 -6.83 16.19
N ALA A 190 13.50 -7.68 17.07
CA ALA A 190 14.29 -8.67 17.76
C ALA A 190 13.75 -10.08 17.55
N TYR A 191 14.63 -11.03 17.30
CA TYR A 191 14.25 -12.42 17.06
C TYR A 191 15.44 -13.35 17.30
N ARG A 192 15.14 -14.56 17.76
CA ARG A 192 16.12 -15.62 17.94
C ARG A 192 16.64 -16.11 16.60
N PHE A 193 17.90 -16.53 16.51
CA PHE A 193 18.43 -17.17 15.29
C PHE A 193 19.35 -18.37 15.58
N ASP A 194 19.73 -18.58 16.83
CA ASP A 194 20.33 -19.82 17.33
C ASP A 194 19.93 -20.07 18.80
N GLU A 195 20.50 -21.06 19.47
CA GLU A 195 20.14 -21.40 20.85
C GLU A 195 20.57 -20.38 21.90
N ALA A 196 21.64 -19.63 21.66
CA ALA A 196 22.27 -18.77 22.66
C ALA A 196 22.10 -17.28 22.34
N LEU A 197 21.74 -16.93 21.10
CA LEU A 197 21.77 -15.56 20.59
C LEU A 197 20.50 -15.18 19.83
N SER A 198 20.18 -13.89 19.98
CA SER A 198 19.10 -13.21 19.30
C SER A 198 19.60 -11.96 18.58
N THR A 199 18.96 -11.65 17.46
CA THR A 199 19.10 -10.38 16.75
C THR A 199 18.37 -9.29 17.53
N PHE A 200 18.94 -8.08 17.58
CA PHE A 200 18.33 -6.88 18.14
C PHE A 200 18.62 -5.68 17.22
N ILE A 201 17.75 -5.43 16.24
CA ILE A 201 17.89 -4.30 15.31
C ILE A 201 17.17 -3.10 15.91
N VAL A 202 17.88 -2.00 16.12
CA VAL A 202 17.29 -0.73 16.58
C VAL A 202 17.17 0.21 15.39
N GLU A 203 16.01 0.82 15.21
CA GLU A 203 15.70 1.75 14.11
C GLU A 203 15.03 3.02 14.64
N CYS A 204 15.38 4.18 14.07
CA CYS A 204 14.70 5.45 14.33
C CYS A 204 14.80 6.40 13.14
N ARG A 205 14.01 7.47 13.16
CA ARG A 205 14.10 8.59 12.22
C ARG A 205 15.49 9.24 12.25
N GLU A 206 16.01 9.65 11.11
CA GLU A 206 17.29 10.34 11.02
C GLU A 206 17.35 11.61 11.89
N GLU A 207 16.23 12.34 11.97
CA GLU A 207 16.14 13.54 12.81
C GLU A 207 16.21 13.21 14.30
N THR A 208 15.60 12.09 14.73
CA THR A 208 15.67 11.58 16.10
C THR A 208 17.06 11.07 16.45
N TRP A 209 17.71 10.37 15.52
CA TRP A 209 19.08 9.89 15.65
C TRP A 209 20.08 11.02 15.87
N HIS A 210 20.02 12.07 15.04
CA HIS A 210 20.87 13.26 15.19
C HIS A 210 20.60 14.02 16.49
N ALA A 211 19.33 14.17 16.89
CA ALA A 211 18.99 14.89 18.12
C ALA A 211 19.54 14.24 19.39
N HIS A 212 19.74 12.91 19.38
CA HIS A 212 20.41 12.16 20.45
C HIS A 212 21.95 12.12 20.33
N GLY A 213 22.55 12.78 19.33
CA GLY A 213 24.00 12.83 19.12
C GLY A 213 24.64 11.50 18.67
N LEU A 214 23.82 10.54 18.23
CA LEU A 214 24.25 9.19 17.86
C LEU A 214 25.03 9.13 16.53
N ASP A 215 25.13 10.25 15.82
CA ASP A 215 25.98 10.46 14.65
C ASP A 215 27.46 10.65 14.99
N SER A 216 27.74 11.09 16.22
CA SER A 216 29.08 11.24 16.76
C SER A 216 29.46 10.19 17.81
N ALA A 217 28.49 9.37 18.24
CA ALA A 217 28.68 8.29 19.20
C ALA A 217 29.55 7.15 18.63
N ASP A 218 30.41 6.60 19.49
CA ASP A 218 31.08 5.34 19.15
C ASP A 218 30.17 4.12 19.40
N THR A 219 30.70 2.92 19.13
CA THR A 219 29.95 1.67 19.29
C THR A 219 29.54 1.42 20.74
N ALA A 220 30.40 1.75 21.71
CA ALA A 220 30.14 1.54 23.12
C ALA A 220 29.05 2.50 23.61
N ASP A 221 29.12 3.77 23.20
CA ASP A 221 28.11 4.78 23.49
C ASP A 221 26.76 4.42 22.88
N THR A 222 26.74 3.95 21.62
CA THR A 222 25.52 3.46 20.95
C THR A 222 24.88 2.29 21.71
N ILE A 223 25.70 1.31 22.14
CA ILE A 223 25.22 0.17 22.93
C ILE A 223 24.66 0.65 24.27
N ALA A 224 25.38 1.50 25.00
CA ALA A 224 24.94 2.01 26.29
C ALA A 224 23.62 2.78 26.19
N PHE A 225 23.46 3.61 25.15
CA PHE A 225 22.20 4.28 24.85
C PHE A 225 21.05 3.29 24.63
N CYS A 226 21.25 2.29 23.75
CA CYS A 226 20.23 1.29 23.44
C CYS A 226 19.88 0.42 24.67
N GLU A 227 20.88 0.03 25.47
CA GLU A 227 20.67 -0.70 26.71
C GLU A 227 19.87 0.12 27.73
N GLY A 228 20.16 1.42 27.86
CA GLY A 228 19.41 2.33 28.72
C GLY A 228 17.96 2.47 28.29
N LEU A 229 17.71 2.73 27.00
CA LEU A 229 16.37 2.93 26.45
C LEU A 229 15.50 1.67 26.55
N PHE A 230 16.08 0.49 26.27
CA PHE A 230 15.35 -0.78 26.25
C PHE A 230 15.58 -1.66 27.49
N ALA A 231 16.15 -1.10 28.57
CA ALA A 231 16.42 -1.81 29.81
C ALA A 231 15.21 -2.63 30.34
N PRO A 232 13.95 -2.14 30.29
CA PRO A 232 12.79 -2.90 30.75
C PRO A 232 12.57 -4.23 30.01
N TYR A 233 13.06 -4.35 28.77
CA TYR A 233 12.85 -5.51 27.90
C TYR A 233 14.05 -6.46 27.85
N LEU A 234 15.24 -5.99 28.22
CA LEU A 234 16.49 -6.76 28.13
C LEU A 234 16.68 -7.78 29.24
N GLN A 235 15.91 -7.72 30.32
CA GLN A 235 16.00 -8.67 31.45
C GLN A 235 17.43 -8.82 32.01
N GLY A 236 18.23 -7.76 31.95
CA GLY A 236 19.63 -7.75 32.39
C GLY A 236 20.65 -8.33 31.39
N HIS A 237 20.21 -8.81 30.22
CA HIS A 237 21.10 -9.23 29.15
C HIS A 237 21.74 -8.01 28.45
N ARG A 238 22.98 -8.17 27.99
CA ARG A 238 23.73 -7.12 27.30
C ARG A 238 23.50 -7.16 25.79
N LEU A 239 23.66 -6.00 25.15
CA LEU A 239 23.73 -5.87 23.70
C LEU A 239 25.19 -6.01 23.23
N MET A 240 25.37 -6.52 22.01
CA MET A 240 26.68 -6.78 21.42
C MET A 240 26.74 -6.38 19.95
N ALA A 241 27.88 -5.84 19.52
CA ALA A 241 28.17 -5.55 18.12
C ALA A 241 28.92 -6.72 17.46
N ASN A 242 28.65 -6.97 16.18
CA ASN A 242 29.34 -8.01 15.39
C ASN A 242 30.57 -7.44 14.62
N SER A 243 30.73 -6.12 14.61
CA SER A 243 31.70 -5.42 13.77
C SER A 243 33.02 -5.13 14.49
N THR A 244 34.02 -5.98 14.28
CA THR A 244 35.44 -5.64 14.53
C THR A 244 36.04 -4.77 13.40
N HIS A 245 35.28 -4.46 12.34
CA HIS A 245 35.80 -3.84 11.11
C HIS A 245 35.10 -2.54 10.65
N LEU A 246 33.99 -2.11 11.26
CA LEU A 246 33.37 -0.82 10.96
C LEU A 246 33.91 0.22 11.95
N ARG A 247 34.98 0.91 11.55
CA ARG A 247 35.50 2.07 12.29
C ARG A 247 34.50 3.23 12.21
N GLY A 248 33.57 3.32 13.17
CA GLY A 248 32.86 4.54 13.52
C GLY A 248 31.60 4.90 12.70
N ARG A 249 30.89 3.93 12.11
CA ARG A 249 29.53 4.15 11.56
C ARG A 249 28.64 2.93 11.78
N ASP A 250 28.16 2.75 13.00
CA ASP A 250 27.30 1.61 13.36
C ASP A 250 25.86 1.75 12.85
N TRP A 251 25.43 3.00 12.61
CA TRP A 251 24.10 3.33 12.07
C TRP A 251 24.12 3.47 10.55
N LEU A 252 23.24 2.73 9.87
CA LEU A 252 23.08 2.71 8.42
C LEU A 252 21.71 3.22 7.99
N ASN A 253 21.59 3.66 6.75
CA ASN A 253 20.29 3.79 6.08
C ASN A 253 20.06 2.57 5.20
N PHE A 254 18.81 2.11 5.12
CA PHE A 254 18.46 1.09 4.16
C PHE A 254 18.46 1.70 2.75
N THR A 255 19.22 1.14 1.81
CA THR A 255 19.19 1.57 0.41
C THR A 255 18.25 0.67 -0.40
N HIS A 256 17.20 1.26 -0.93
CA HIS A 256 16.36 0.63 -1.95
C HIS A 256 17.09 0.62 -3.27
N VAL A 257 17.31 -0.57 -3.82
CA VAL A 257 17.93 -0.80 -5.13
C VAL A 257 16.86 -1.33 -6.07
N GLY A 258 16.74 -0.70 -7.24
CA GLY A 258 16.09 -1.25 -8.42
C GLY A 258 16.95 -0.97 -9.65
N ASN A 259 16.76 -1.75 -10.70
CA ASN A 259 17.43 -1.55 -11.99
C ASN A 259 16.41 -1.72 -13.12
N GLU A 260 16.50 -0.89 -14.16
CA GLU A 260 15.65 -1.03 -15.35
C GLU A 260 15.96 -2.34 -16.09
N ARG A 261 17.22 -2.77 -16.11
CA ARG A 261 17.67 -4.06 -16.66
C ARG A 261 18.54 -4.79 -15.66
N TRP A 262 18.49 -6.12 -15.66
CA TRP A 262 19.32 -6.95 -14.77
C TRP A 262 20.47 -7.62 -15.50
N TRP A 263 20.48 -7.57 -16.83
CA TRP A 263 21.56 -8.09 -17.63
C TRP A 263 21.78 -7.26 -18.90
N PHE A 264 22.97 -7.43 -19.49
CA PHE A 264 23.26 -7.03 -20.86
C PHE A 264 24.48 -7.84 -21.35
N ASP A 265 24.50 -8.19 -22.64
CA ASP A 265 25.57 -8.98 -23.25
C ASP A 265 25.88 -10.25 -22.43
N ASP A 266 27.01 -10.28 -21.72
CA ASP A 266 27.57 -11.33 -20.87
C ASP A 266 27.69 -10.92 -19.39
N VAL A 267 26.95 -9.89 -18.95
CA VAL A 267 26.94 -9.39 -17.57
C VAL A 267 25.54 -9.47 -16.99
N VAL A 268 25.41 -9.98 -15.76
CA VAL A 268 24.13 -10.09 -15.03
C VAL A 268 24.27 -9.70 -13.57
N LEU A 269 23.24 -9.06 -13.01
CA LEU A 269 23.12 -8.72 -11.59
C LEU A 269 22.29 -9.77 -10.84
N LEU A 270 22.66 -10.01 -9.58
CA LEU A 270 22.06 -11.04 -8.73
C LEU A 270 21.91 -10.57 -7.28
N GLY A 271 20.76 -10.86 -6.65
CA GLY A 271 20.47 -10.49 -5.27
C GLY A 271 20.48 -8.97 -5.04
N ASP A 272 21.02 -8.52 -3.91
CA ASP A 272 21.05 -7.09 -3.52
C ASP A 272 21.77 -6.16 -4.51
N ALA A 273 22.57 -6.72 -5.44
CA ALA A 273 23.12 -5.94 -6.55
C ALA A 273 22.04 -5.56 -7.57
N ALA A 274 21.10 -6.47 -7.85
CA ALA A 274 19.97 -6.29 -8.77
C ALA A 274 18.77 -5.58 -8.10
N HIS A 275 18.48 -5.92 -6.84
CA HIS A 275 17.35 -5.34 -6.12
C HIS A 275 17.42 -5.62 -4.62
N THR A 276 16.87 -4.72 -3.80
CA THR A 276 16.77 -4.96 -2.34
C THR A 276 15.32 -5.02 -1.87
N ALA A 277 15.09 -5.72 -0.75
CA ALA A 277 13.83 -5.70 -0.01
C ALA A 277 14.13 -5.37 1.46
N HIS A 278 13.37 -4.44 2.03
CA HIS A 278 13.54 -4.00 3.42
C HIS A 278 13.52 -5.18 4.40
N PHE A 279 14.42 -5.18 5.40
CA PHE A 279 14.55 -6.29 6.35
C PHE A 279 13.28 -6.52 7.17
N SER A 280 12.42 -5.53 7.29
CA SER A 280 11.14 -5.60 8.00
C SER A 280 10.14 -6.62 7.45
N VAL A 281 10.37 -7.18 6.25
CA VAL A 281 9.58 -8.28 5.68
C VAL A 281 10.35 -9.60 5.57
N GLY A 282 11.58 -9.66 6.12
CA GLY A 282 12.37 -10.89 6.25
C GLY A 282 12.65 -11.63 4.93
N SER A 283 12.73 -10.93 3.80
CA SER A 283 12.75 -11.57 2.47
C SER A 283 14.06 -11.37 1.68
N GLY A 284 15.04 -10.62 2.19
CA GLY A 284 16.26 -10.29 1.42
C GLY A 284 17.11 -11.51 1.03
N THR A 285 17.50 -12.34 2.01
CA THR A 285 18.30 -13.55 1.74
C THR A 285 17.52 -14.58 0.92
N LYS A 286 16.21 -14.72 1.20
CA LYS A 286 15.30 -15.53 0.40
C LYS A 286 15.36 -15.15 -1.08
N LEU A 287 15.13 -13.87 -1.38
CA LEU A 287 15.13 -13.35 -2.75
C LEU A 287 16.45 -13.65 -3.45
N ALA A 288 17.57 -13.32 -2.79
CA ALA A 288 18.91 -13.56 -3.34
C ALA A 288 19.17 -15.04 -3.70
N MET A 289 18.67 -15.99 -2.89
CA MET A 289 18.82 -17.42 -3.18
C MET A 289 17.84 -17.91 -4.26
N GLU A 290 16.62 -17.38 -4.31
CA GLU A 290 15.66 -17.69 -5.38
C GLU A 290 16.12 -17.14 -6.74
N ASP A 291 16.73 -15.96 -6.77
CA ASP A 291 17.36 -15.41 -7.97
C ASP A 291 18.48 -16.34 -8.45
N ALA A 292 19.28 -16.87 -7.52
CA ALA A 292 20.35 -17.81 -7.84
C ALA A 292 19.81 -19.13 -8.41
N ILE A 293 18.69 -19.64 -7.88
CA ILE A 293 18.01 -20.83 -8.41
C ILE A 293 17.53 -20.58 -9.84
N GLU A 294 16.85 -19.47 -10.08
CA GLU A 294 16.29 -19.17 -11.40
C GLU A 294 17.38 -18.90 -12.42
N LEU A 295 18.41 -18.12 -12.08
CA LEU A 295 19.53 -17.87 -12.99
C LEU A 295 20.25 -19.17 -13.35
N ALA A 296 20.54 -20.03 -12.37
CA ALA A 296 21.15 -21.34 -12.61
C ALA A 296 20.22 -22.28 -13.41
N THR A 297 18.91 -22.16 -13.24
CA THR A 297 17.92 -22.96 -13.98
C THR A 297 17.76 -22.49 -15.41
N SER A 298 17.85 -21.18 -15.66
CA SER A 298 17.73 -20.58 -16.98
C SER A 298 18.96 -20.83 -17.87
N LEU A 299 20.15 -21.04 -17.27
CA LEU A 299 21.39 -21.41 -17.95
C LEU A 299 21.42 -22.92 -18.31
N VAL A 300 20.76 -23.34 -19.40
CA VAL A 300 20.60 -24.77 -19.75
C VAL A 300 21.45 -25.28 -20.94
N ALA A 301 22.28 -24.46 -21.58
CA ALA A 301 23.02 -24.89 -22.78
C ALA A 301 24.22 -23.94 -23.10
N PRO A 302 25.00 -24.16 -24.19
CA PRO A 302 26.24 -23.42 -24.48
C PRO A 302 26.07 -21.90 -24.65
N LYS A 303 27.21 -21.20 -24.80
CA LYS A 303 27.33 -19.73 -24.80
C LYS A 303 26.41 -19.02 -25.81
N ASP A 304 26.05 -19.67 -26.91
CA ASP A 304 25.12 -19.18 -27.93
C ASP A 304 23.67 -19.01 -27.41
N GLN A 305 23.33 -19.61 -26.28
CA GLN A 305 22.03 -19.44 -25.62
C GLN A 305 22.06 -18.52 -24.39
N LEU A 306 23.15 -17.79 -24.16
CA LEU A 306 23.32 -16.96 -22.97
C LEU A 306 22.28 -15.82 -22.90
N ALA A 307 22.12 -15.04 -23.97
CA ALA A 307 21.17 -13.92 -23.99
C ALA A 307 19.71 -14.38 -23.75
N PRO A 308 19.17 -15.42 -24.44
CA PRO A 308 17.86 -15.97 -24.12
C PRO A 308 17.73 -16.47 -22.68
N ALA A 309 18.78 -17.06 -22.10
CA ALA A 309 18.77 -17.51 -20.71
C ALA A 309 18.69 -16.34 -19.72
N LEU A 310 19.50 -15.30 -19.92
CA LEU A 310 19.48 -14.11 -19.06
C LEU A 310 18.16 -13.35 -19.15
N GLN A 311 17.55 -13.31 -20.34
CA GLN A 311 16.21 -12.74 -20.53
C GLN A 311 15.15 -13.52 -19.74
N ARG A 312 15.14 -14.86 -19.81
CA ARG A 312 14.20 -15.68 -19.01
C ARG A 312 14.34 -15.46 -17.52
N TYR A 313 15.58 -15.34 -17.03
CA TYR A 313 15.86 -15.01 -15.63
C TYR A 313 15.24 -13.66 -15.25
N GLU A 314 15.49 -12.61 -16.03
CA GLU A 314 14.92 -11.28 -15.75
C GLU A 314 13.39 -11.30 -15.80
N ASP A 315 12.78 -11.87 -16.84
CA ASP A 315 11.32 -11.89 -17.01
C ASP A 315 10.62 -12.62 -15.86
N THR A 316 11.17 -13.77 -15.46
CA THR A 316 10.62 -14.59 -14.37
C THR A 316 10.77 -13.89 -13.01
N ARG A 317 11.99 -13.44 -12.68
CA ARG A 317 12.28 -12.91 -11.34
C ARG A 317 11.76 -11.51 -11.11
N LYS A 318 11.81 -10.63 -12.12
CA LYS A 318 11.43 -9.22 -11.95
C LYS A 318 9.97 -9.07 -11.55
N LEU A 319 9.06 -9.88 -12.09
CA LEU A 319 7.64 -9.86 -11.71
C LEU A 319 7.44 -10.21 -10.22
N GLU A 320 8.09 -11.27 -9.76
CA GLU A 320 7.96 -11.73 -8.37
C GLU A 320 8.62 -10.76 -7.38
N VAL A 321 9.79 -10.25 -7.74
CA VAL A 321 10.54 -9.27 -6.97
C VAL A 321 9.76 -7.96 -6.84
N LEU A 322 9.15 -7.46 -7.92
CA LEU A 322 8.34 -6.24 -7.87
C LEU A 322 7.20 -6.35 -6.85
N ARG A 323 6.52 -7.51 -6.77
CA ARG A 323 5.48 -7.76 -5.76
C ARG A 323 6.02 -7.68 -4.34
N LEU A 324 7.18 -8.29 -4.10
CA LEU A 324 7.83 -8.29 -2.79
C LEU A 324 8.42 -6.93 -2.40
N GLN A 325 9.00 -6.20 -3.36
CA GLN A 325 9.51 -4.84 -3.15
C GLN A 325 8.38 -3.87 -2.82
N ASN A 326 7.20 -4.01 -3.43
CA ASN A 326 6.03 -3.23 -3.07
C ASN A 326 5.62 -3.47 -1.61
N ALA A 327 5.51 -4.73 -1.18
CA ALA A 327 5.20 -5.08 0.21
C ALA A 327 6.28 -4.59 1.20
N ALA A 328 7.55 -4.71 0.82
CA ALA A 328 8.67 -4.24 1.62
C ALA A 328 8.68 -2.71 1.75
N ARG A 329 8.35 -1.98 0.67
CA ARG A 329 8.23 -0.53 0.67
C ARG A 329 7.08 -0.07 1.58
N ASN A 330 5.90 -0.67 1.46
CA ASN A 330 4.76 -0.36 2.32
C ASN A 330 5.10 -0.61 3.80
N SER A 331 5.81 -1.70 4.09
CA SER A 331 6.28 -1.97 5.44
C SER A 331 7.32 -0.97 5.92
N ALA A 332 8.30 -0.60 5.09
CA ALA A 332 9.35 0.36 5.47
C ALA A 332 8.73 1.73 5.74
N GLU A 333 7.82 2.19 4.88
CA GLU A 333 7.11 3.45 5.05
C GLU A 333 6.29 3.48 6.35
N TRP A 334 5.68 2.36 6.76
CA TRP A 334 5.00 2.28 8.05
C TRP A 334 5.96 2.55 9.23
N PHE A 335 7.16 1.94 9.23
CA PHE A 335 8.18 2.16 10.26
C PHE A 335 8.79 3.56 10.20
N GLU A 336 8.96 4.10 9.00
CA GLU A 336 9.39 5.50 8.81
C GLU A 336 8.39 6.52 9.36
N ASN A 337 7.16 6.11 9.67
CA ASN A 337 6.08 6.98 10.11
C ASN A 337 5.38 6.44 11.37
N VAL A 338 6.05 5.72 12.28
CA VAL A 338 5.46 5.21 13.54
C VAL A 338 4.69 6.29 14.31
N ALA A 339 5.19 7.53 14.31
CA ALA A 339 4.55 8.67 14.98
C ALA A 339 3.10 8.91 14.51
N ARG A 340 2.79 8.62 13.24
CA ARG A 340 1.43 8.70 12.66
C ARG A 340 0.44 7.80 13.42
N TYR A 341 0.88 6.62 13.85
CA TYR A 341 0.02 5.62 14.48
C TYR A 341 0.04 5.66 16.00
N ALA A 342 0.82 6.59 16.60
CA ALA A 342 1.02 6.66 18.04
C ALA A 342 -0.28 6.89 18.86
N THR A 343 -1.31 7.41 18.22
CA THR A 343 -2.63 7.68 18.80
C THR A 343 -3.55 6.47 18.78
N LEU A 344 -3.22 5.43 18.00
CA LEU A 344 -4.02 4.20 17.94
C LEU A 344 -4.00 3.46 19.29
N PRO A 345 -5.11 2.81 19.68
CA PRO A 345 -5.11 1.86 20.78
C PRO A 345 -4.14 0.68 20.52
N PRO A 346 -3.55 0.05 21.55
CA PRO A 346 -2.55 -1.01 21.38
C PRO A 346 -2.99 -2.17 20.49
N GLU A 347 -4.26 -2.59 20.57
CA GLU A 347 -4.84 -3.64 19.74
C GLU A 347 -4.81 -3.26 18.27
N GLN A 348 -5.25 -2.04 17.95
CA GLN A 348 -5.26 -1.51 16.59
C GLN A 348 -3.85 -1.26 16.06
N PHE A 349 -2.95 -0.76 16.91
CA PHE A 349 -1.55 -0.52 16.56
C PHE A 349 -0.84 -1.82 16.19
N ALA A 350 -0.99 -2.87 17.00
CA ALA A 350 -0.45 -4.20 16.73
C ALA A 350 -1.06 -4.80 15.46
N TYR A 351 -2.37 -4.69 15.27
CA TYR A 351 -3.02 -5.16 14.04
C TYR A 351 -2.53 -4.41 12.79
N SER A 352 -2.41 -3.08 12.87
CA SER A 352 -1.88 -2.23 11.80
C SER A 352 -0.45 -2.64 11.43
N LEU A 353 0.40 -2.85 12.44
CA LEU A 353 1.75 -3.39 12.27
C LEU A 353 1.71 -4.74 11.54
N LEU A 354 0.96 -5.72 12.02
CA LEU A 354 0.93 -7.07 11.43
C LEU A 354 0.48 -7.06 9.96
N THR A 355 -0.45 -6.17 9.60
CA THR A 355 -1.02 -6.08 8.25
C THR A 355 -0.33 -5.03 7.35
N ARG A 356 0.67 -4.30 7.84
CA ARG A 356 1.34 -3.16 7.15
C ARG A 356 1.87 -3.48 5.75
N SER A 357 2.34 -4.71 5.54
CA SER A 357 2.92 -5.16 4.27
C SER A 357 1.86 -5.40 3.19
N GLN A 358 0.57 -5.43 3.58
CA GLN A 358 -0.58 -5.80 2.75
C GLN A 358 -0.53 -7.24 2.19
N ARG A 359 0.46 -8.05 2.57
CA ARG A 359 0.53 -9.49 2.25
C ARG A 359 -0.24 -10.34 3.25
N ILE A 360 -0.27 -9.89 4.49
CA ILE A 360 -1.05 -10.48 5.57
C ILE A 360 -2.34 -9.66 5.68
N GLY A 361 -3.46 -10.30 5.39
CA GLY A 361 -4.80 -9.75 5.52
C GLY A 361 -5.55 -10.28 6.75
N HIS A 362 -6.80 -9.87 6.91
CA HIS A 362 -7.65 -10.26 8.03
C HIS A 362 -7.94 -11.77 8.07
N GLU A 363 -8.38 -12.35 6.95
CA GLU A 363 -8.68 -13.78 6.86
C GLU A 363 -7.40 -14.61 6.78
N ASN A 364 -6.30 -14.05 6.23
CA ASN A 364 -4.99 -14.69 6.35
C ASN A 364 -4.54 -14.78 7.82
N LEU A 365 -4.74 -13.73 8.62
CA LEU A 365 -4.49 -13.78 10.06
C LEU A 365 -5.39 -14.79 10.76
N ARG A 366 -6.65 -14.96 10.33
CA ARG A 366 -7.56 -15.93 10.94
C ARG A 366 -7.09 -17.36 10.73
N VAL A 367 -6.52 -17.67 9.57
CA VAL A 367 -5.89 -18.97 9.29
C VAL A 367 -4.69 -19.21 10.20
N ARG A 368 -3.94 -18.15 10.54
CA ARG A 368 -2.75 -18.23 11.41
C ARG A 368 -3.13 -18.33 12.89
N ASP A 369 -3.97 -17.42 13.34
CA ASP A 369 -4.37 -17.28 14.73
C ASP A 369 -5.81 -16.75 14.82
N ALA A 370 -6.78 -17.67 14.74
CA ALA A 370 -8.20 -17.36 14.87
C ALA A 370 -8.52 -16.71 16.22
N ARG A 371 -7.80 -17.06 17.29
CA ARG A 371 -8.06 -16.47 18.63
C ARG A 371 -7.68 -15.00 18.65
N TYR A 372 -6.55 -14.65 18.04
CA TYR A 372 -6.14 -13.25 17.91
C TYR A 372 -7.15 -12.45 17.08
N VAL A 373 -7.60 -12.97 15.93
CA VAL A 373 -8.59 -12.27 15.11
C VAL A 373 -9.91 -12.10 15.85
N ASP A 374 -10.40 -13.13 16.52
CA ASP A 374 -11.61 -13.05 17.34
C ASP A 374 -11.49 -12.00 18.47
N GLN A 375 -10.30 -11.81 19.05
CA GLN A 375 -10.05 -10.76 20.05
C GLN A 375 -10.12 -9.37 19.43
N ILE A 376 -9.52 -9.18 18.24
CA ILE A 376 -9.57 -7.92 17.50
C ILE A 376 -11.01 -7.60 17.08
N GLU A 377 -11.78 -8.58 16.63
CA GLU A 377 -13.20 -8.39 16.27
C GLU A 377 -14.05 -7.99 17.48
N ARG A 378 -13.86 -8.64 18.63
CA ARG A 378 -14.54 -8.25 19.88
C ARG A 378 -14.18 -6.85 20.34
N TRP A 379 -12.89 -6.51 20.27
CA TRP A 379 -12.38 -5.19 20.61
C TRP A 379 -12.97 -4.12 19.67
N TYR A 380 -12.97 -4.37 18.36
CA TYR A 380 -13.46 -3.42 17.36
C TYR A 380 -14.98 -3.21 17.43
N ALA A 381 -15.75 -4.29 17.67
CA ALA A 381 -17.19 -4.22 17.87
C ALA A 381 -17.57 -3.50 19.18
N ASN A 382 -16.73 -3.61 20.21
CA ASN A 382 -16.90 -2.99 21.53
C ASN A 382 -18.24 -3.35 22.22
N ASP A 383 -18.80 -4.53 21.93
CA ASP A 383 -20.04 -5.05 22.52
C ASP A 383 -19.90 -6.49 23.07
N GLY A 384 -18.68 -7.04 23.05
CA GLY A 384 -18.34 -8.38 23.52
C GLY A 384 -18.49 -9.50 22.49
N ARG A 385 -19.07 -9.25 21.31
CA ARG A 385 -19.22 -10.23 20.22
C ARG A 385 -18.12 -10.09 19.19
N ALA A 386 -17.68 -11.21 18.61
CA ALA A 386 -16.72 -11.17 17.50
C ALA A 386 -17.50 -10.85 16.21
N VAL A 387 -17.53 -9.56 15.85
CA VAL A 387 -18.20 -9.09 14.64
C VAL A 387 -17.12 -8.66 13.64
N PRO A 388 -17.17 -9.12 12.37
CA PRO A 388 -16.24 -8.65 11.36
C PRO A 388 -16.28 -7.13 11.24
N PRO A 389 -15.12 -6.43 11.21
CA PRO A 389 -15.06 -4.97 11.23
C PRO A 389 -16.00 -4.29 10.23
N MET A 390 -16.15 -4.87 9.04
CA MET A 390 -17.03 -4.37 7.99
C MET A 390 -18.51 -4.31 8.38
N PHE A 391 -18.98 -5.16 9.30
CA PHE A 391 -20.37 -5.23 9.75
C PHE A 391 -20.64 -4.51 11.08
N THR A 392 -19.64 -3.85 11.65
CA THR A 392 -19.86 -2.98 12.80
C THR A 392 -20.55 -1.68 12.37
N PRO A 393 -21.46 -1.10 13.17
CA PRO A 393 -22.07 0.18 12.85
C PRO A 393 -21.05 1.31 12.86
N PHE A 394 -21.31 2.35 12.09
CA PHE A 394 -20.53 3.59 12.09
C PHE A 394 -21.44 4.78 12.33
N TYR A 395 -20.96 5.73 13.14
CA TYR A 395 -21.68 6.94 13.49
C TYR A 395 -20.90 8.15 13.00
N LEU A 396 -21.58 9.05 12.31
CA LEU A 396 -21.02 10.33 11.86
C LEU A 396 -22.10 11.38 12.04
N ARG A 397 -21.85 12.37 12.91
CA ARG A 397 -22.93 13.24 13.43
C ARG A 397 -24.08 12.38 13.98
N ASP A 398 -25.33 12.66 13.60
CA ASP A 398 -26.49 11.88 14.01
C ASP A 398 -26.78 10.70 13.05
N LEU A 399 -26.02 10.59 11.95
CA LEU A 399 -26.18 9.50 10.99
C LEU A 399 -25.57 8.22 11.55
N ARG A 400 -26.39 7.18 11.64
CA ARG A 400 -25.95 5.80 11.89
C ARG A 400 -25.99 5.01 10.59
N LEU A 401 -24.84 4.46 10.19
CA LEU A 401 -24.73 3.43 9.17
C LEU A 401 -24.79 2.04 9.83
N PRO A 402 -25.54 1.07 9.28
CA PRO A 402 -25.65 -0.27 9.87
C PRO A 402 -24.35 -1.07 9.72
N ASN A 403 -23.49 -0.72 8.76
CA ASN A 403 -22.20 -1.32 8.50
C ASN A 403 -21.27 -0.32 7.79
N ARG A 404 -20.01 -0.71 7.53
CA ARG A 404 -18.95 0.17 6.99
C ARG A 404 -18.69 0.01 5.49
N VAL A 405 -19.56 -0.73 4.80
CA VAL A 405 -19.45 -0.98 3.36
C VAL A 405 -20.23 0.09 2.60
N VAL A 406 -19.57 0.71 1.63
CA VAL A 406 -20.12 1.80 0.83
C VAL A 406 -20.14 1.43 -0.65
N VAL A 407 -21.23 1.76 -1.32
CA VAL A 407 -21.29 1.73 -2.79
C VAL A 407 -20.77 3.08 -3.29
N SER A 408 -19.63 3.05 -3.98
CA SER A 408 -18.95 4.27 -4.46
C SER A 408 -19.79 4.99 -5.52
N PRO A 409 -19.70 6.34 -5.65
CA PRO A 409 -20.38 7.06 -6.72
C PRO A 409 -19.79 6.64 -8.08
N MET A 410 -20.68 6.27 -9.01
CA MET A 410 -20.35 5.77 -10.34
C MET A 410 -21.34 6.31 -11.35
N ASP A 411 -20.87 7.06 -12.35
CA ASP A 411 -21.73 7.61 -13.40
C ASP A 411 -22.37 6.52 -14.25
N MET A 412 -23.70 6.53 -14.32
CA MET A 412 -24.48 5.57 -15.09
C MET A 412 -24.86 6.09 -16.47
N TYR A 413 -24.71 7.40 -16.70
CA TYR A 413 -24.98 8.05 -17.98
C TYR A 413 -26.38 7.72 -18.54
N SER A 414 -27.37 7.59 -17.65
CA SER A 414 -28.71 7.07 -17.93
C SER A 414 -29.83 8.06 -17.61
N SER A 415 -29.50 9.34 -17.35
CA SER A 415 -30.47 10.41 -17.10
C SER A 415 -30.89 11.10 -18.39
N ILE A 416 -32.09 11.68 -18.38
CA ILE A 416 -32.60 12.50 -19.50
C ILE A 416 -32.66 13.95 -19.01
N ASP A 417 -31.84 14.80 -19.62
CA ASP A 417 -31.63 16.20 -19.20
C ASP A 417 -31.36 16.40 -17.69
N GLY A 418 -30.65 15.45 -17.08
CA GLY A 418 -30.36 15.45 -15.65
C GLY A 418 -31.41 14.75 -14.78
N THR A 419 -32.58 14.41 -15.31
CA THR A 419 -33.62 13.72 -14.54
C THR A 419 -33.30 12.23 -14.43
N PRO A 420 -33.13 11.67 -13.20
CA PRO A 420 -32.93 10.25 -13.03
C PRO A 420 -34.24 9.47 -13.26
N GLY A 421 -34.15 8.38 -14.02
CA GLY A 421 -35.27 7.48 -14.30
C GLY A 421 -35.23 6.13 -13.58
N ASP A 422 -36.00 5.18 -14.11
CA ASP A 422 -36.15 3.83 -13.56
C ASP A 422 -34.85 3.04 -13.49
N PHE A 423 -33.90 3.32 -14.39
CA PHE A 423 -32.56 2.72 -14.30
C PHE A 423 -31.91 3.01 -12.95
N HIS A 424 -31.93 4.27 -12.49
CA HIS A 424 -31.34 4.67 -11.21
C HIS A 424 -32.10 4.09 -10.02
N LEU A 425 -33.44 4.03 -10.12
CA LEU A 425 -34.26 3.40 -9.07
C LEU A 425 -33.86 1.93 -8.87
N VAL A 426 -33.81 1.15 -9.95
CA VAL A 426 -33.40 -0.26 -9.89
C VAL A 426 -31.92 -0.39 -9.51
N HIS A 427 -31.07 0.47 -10.07
CA HIS A 427 -29.63 0.45 -9.80
C HIS A 427 -29.33 0.70 -8.33
N LEU A 428 -29.74 1.84 -7.77
CA LEU A 428 -29.45 2.22 -6.39
C LEU A 428 -30.26 1.37 -5.41
N GLY A 429 -31.53 1.10 -5.73
CA GLY A 429 -32.41 0.26 -4.91
C GLY A 429 -31.88 -1.16 -4.75
N SER A 430 -31.34 -1.77 -5.81
CA SER A 430 -30.74 -3.12 -5.70
C SER A 430 -29.52 -3.14 -4.78
N ARG A 431 -28.63 -2.15 -4.83
CA ARG A 431 -27.44 -2.13 -3.93
C ARG A 431 -27.83 -1.83 -2.48
N ALA A 432 -28.87 -1.02 -2.27
CA ALA A 432 -29.44 -0.78 -0.94
C ALA A 432 -30.03 -2.06 -0.33
N LEU A 433 -30.83 -2.81 -1.12
CA LEU A 433 -31.31 -4.14 -0.74
C LEU A 433 -30.18 -5.17 -0.59
N GLY A 434 -29.06 -4.95 -1.29
CA GLY A 434 -27.85 -5.77 -1.28
C GLY A 434 -26.97 -5.64 -0.04
N GLY A 435 -27.42 -4.90 0.98
CA GLY A 435 -26.85 -4.89 2.32
C GLY A 435 -25.76 -3.84 2.58
N ALA A 436 -25.40 -3.00 1.61
CA ALA A 436 -24.46 -1.90 1.84
C ALA A 436 -25.00 -0.90 2.88
N GLY A 437 -24.13 -0.38 3.75
CA GLY A 437 -24.54 0.58 4.78
C GLY A 437 -24.81 1.98 4.23
N LEU A 438 -24.11 2.36 3.17
CA LEU A 438 -24.28 3.65 2.49
C LEU A 438 -24.19 3.45 0.97
N VAL A 439 -25.12 4.07 0.24
CA VAL A 439 -25.15 4.05 -1.23
C VAL A 439 -24.99 5.48 -1.74
N PHE A 440 -24.00 5.71 -2.59
CA PHE A 440 -23.85 6.99 -3.27
C PHE A 440 -24.64 7.01 -4.58
N THR A 441 -25.22 8.16 -4.90
CA THR A 441 -25.59 8.49 -6.28
C THR A 441 -24.35 8.57 -7.17
N GLU A 442 -24.53 8.67 -8.48
CA GLU A 442 -23.47 9.19 -9.35
C GLU A 442 -23.14 10.66 -9.08
N MET A 443 -22.11 11.21 -9.76
CA MET A 443 -21.86 12.64 -9.71
C MET A 443 -23.06 13.37 -10.31
N THR A 444 -23.82 14.05 -9.44
CA THR A 444 -25.02 14.77 -9.82
C THR A 444 -24.66 16.24 -10.04
N CYS A 445 -24.89 16.71 -11.27
CA CYS A 445 -24.38 17.99 -11.72
C CYS A 445 -25.27 19.14 -11.26
N VAL A 446 -24.68 20.24 -10.80
CA VAL A 446 -25.41 21.40 -10.24
C VAL A 446 -25.91 22.39 -11.28
N THR A 447 -25.50 22.24 -12.54
CA THR A 447 -26.02 22.99 -13.68
C THR A 447 -26.13 22.09 -14.91
N ARG A 448 -26.93 22.52 -15.90
CA ARG A 448 -27.16 21.79 -17.14
C ARG A 448 -25.87 21.61 -17.95
N ASP A 449 -25.05 22.65 -18.02
CA ASP A 449 -23.75 22.72 -18.70
C ASP A 449 -22.59 22.20 -17.83
N GLY A 450 -22.81 22.02 -16.54
CA GLY A 450 -21.90 21.34 -15.61
C GLY A 450 -21.89 19.82 -15.72
N ARG A 451 -22.62 19.24 -16.67
CA ARG A 451 -22.64 17.80 -16.93
C ARG A 451 -21.38 17.30 -17.63
N ILE A 452 -21.00 16.05 -17.37
CA ILE A 452 -19.93 15.39 -18.11
C ILE A 452 -20.46 15.06 -19.51
N SER A 453 -21.55 14.30 -19.58
CA SER A 453 -22.20 13.90 -20.81
C SER A 453 -23.70 14.19 -20.78
N PRO A 454 -24.42 14.10 -21.91
CA PRO A 454 -25.87 14.29 -21.95
C PRO A 454 -26.65 13.35 -21.00
N GLY A 455 -26.08 12.19 -20.68
CA GLY A 455 -26.67 11.17 -19.80
C GLY A 455 -26.43 11.37 -18.30
N CYS A 456 -25.65 12.38 -17.89
CA CYS A 456 -25.39 12.61 -16.46
C CYS A 456 -26.62 13.09 -15.70
N ALA A 457 -26.76 12.65 -14.46
CA ALA A 457 -27.78 13.15 -13.55
C ALA A 457 -27.53 14.60 -13.11
N GLY A 458 -28.59 15.29 -12.71
CA GLY A 458 -28.57 16.70 -12.31
C GLY A 458 -29.38 17.00 -11.06
N MET A 459 -29.11 18.17 -10.48
CA MET A 459 -29.86 18.76 -9.36
C MET A 459 -29.95 20.28 -9.55
N TYR A 460 -30.65 20.70 -10.62
CA TYR A 460 -30.77 22.10 -11.03
C TYR A 460 -32.18 22.47 -11.54
N LEU A 461 -33.12 21.52 -11.55
CA LEU A 461 -34.53 21.75 -11.89
C LEU A 461 -35.43 21.21 -10.78
N PRO A 462 -36.62 21.82 -10.54
CA PRO A 462 -37.55 21.35 -9.52
C PRO A 462 -37.98 19.88 -9.69
N GLU A 463 -38.14 19.40 -10.93
CA GLU A 463 -38.48 18.00 -11.20
C GLU A 463 -37.41 17.00 -10.74
N HIS A 464 -36.14 17.42 -10.63
CA HIS A 464 -35.07 16.56 -10.13
C HIS A 464 -35.27 16.20 -8.66
N VAL A 465 -35.82 17.12 -7.85
CA VAL A 465 -36.16 16.85 -6.44
C VAL A 465 -37.16 15.69 -6.36
N SER A 466 -38.23 15.75 -7.15
CA SER A 466 -39.26 14.71 -7.16
C SER A 466 -38.72 13.36 -7.65
N ALA A 467 -37.88 13.38 -8.69
CA ALA A 467 -37.28 12.18 -9.25
C ALA A 467 -36.30 11.51 -8.28
N TRP A 468 -35.42 12.27 -7.65
CA TRP A 468 -34.51 11.76 -6.62
C TRP A 468 -35.25 11.30 -5.36
N LYS A 469 -36.25 12.06 -4.91
CA LYS A 469 -37.05 11.69 -3.74
C LYS A 469 -37.70 10.32 -3.88
N ARG A 470 -38.20 9.97 -5.09
CA ARG A 470 -38.73 8.63 -5.36
C ARG A 470 -37.71 7.52 -5.07
N ILE A 471 -36.44 7.76 -5.38
CA ILE A 471 -35.34 6.80 -5.17
C ILE A 471 -34.95 6.76 -3.69
N VAL A 472 -34.80 7.92 -3.05
CA VAL A 472 -34.50 8.05 -1.62
C VAL A 472 -35.58 7.34 -0.78
N ASP A 473 -36.86 7.65 -1.04
CA ASP A 473 -38.00 7.03 -0.36
C ASP A 473 -38.02 5.51 -0.54
N PHE A 474 -37.59 4.98 -1.70
CA PHE A 474 -37.46 3.54 -1.92
C PHE A 474 -36.38 2.93 -1.02
N VAL A 475 -35.19 3.55 -0.98
CA VAL A 475 -34.06 3.08 -0.15
C VAL A 475 -34.47 3.05 1.32
N HIS A 476 -35.04 4.14 1.83
CA HIS A 476 -35.49 4.24 3.22
C HIS A 476 -36.62 3.27 3.58
N ARG A 477 -37.53 3.00 2.64
CA ARG A 477 -38.69 2.13 2.91
C ARG A 477 -38.31 0.65 2.96
N TYR A 478 -37.37 0.22 2.13
CA TYR A 478 -37.14 -1.20 1.88
C TYR A 478 -35.77 -1.73 2.33
N SER A 479 -34.90 -0.87 2.89
CA SER A 479 -33.58 -1.29 3.36
C SER A 479 -33.14 -0.52 4.62
N GLU A 480 -32.09 -1.00 5.28
CA GLU A 480 -31.40 -0.24 6.36
C GLU A 480 -30.31 0.71 5.83
N ALA A 481 -30.08 0.72 4.51
CA ALA A 481 -29.05 1.53 3.88
C ALA A 481 -29.38 3.01 3.98
N LYS A 482 -28.33 3.82 3.99
CA LYS A 482 -28.40 5.28 3.87
C LYS A 482 -28.02 5.70 2.46
N ILE A 483 -28.45 6.88 2.03
CA ILE A 483 -28.17 7.37 0.68
C ILE A 483 -27.48 8.75 0.71
N CYS A 484 -26.38 8.84 -0.03
CA CYS A 484 -25.58 10.06 -0.18
C CYS A 484 -25.72 10.62 -1.59
N LEU A 485 -25.98 11.92 -1.69
CA LEU A 485 -25.90 12.65 -2.96
C LEU A 485 -24.49 13.19 -3.16
N GLN A 486 -23.83 12.84 -4.26
CA GLN A 486 -22.58 13.49 -4.66
C GLN A 486 -22.89 14.64 -5.62
N LEU A 487 -22.55 15.87 -5.23
CA LEU A 487 -22.69 17.06 -6.08
C LEU A 487 -21.37 17.43 -6.74
N GLY A 488 -21.43 17.77 -8.03
CA GLY A 488 -20.25 18.15 -8.81
C GLY A 488 -20.57 19.04 -10.00
N HIS A 489 -19.49 19.44 -10.69
CA HIS A 489 -19.54 20.18 -11.94
C HIS A 489 -18.35 19.74 -12.79
N SER A 490 -18.57 19.30 -14.02
CA SER A 490 -17.57 18.69 -14.90
C SER A 490 -16.43 19.63 -15.29
N GLY A 491 -16.71 20.92 -15.40
CA GLY A 491 -15.71 21.95 -15.69
C GLY A 491 -14.99 21.64 -17.00
N PRO A 492 -13.64 21.60 -17.03
CA PRO A 492 -12.87 21.39 -18.27
C PRO A 492 -13.04 19.99 -18.88
N LYS A 493 -13.71 19.06 -18.20
CA LYS A 493 -13.99 17.69 -18.67
C LYS A 493 -15.45 17.48 -19.08
N GLY A 494 -16.24 18.56 -19.18
CA GLY A 494 -17.63 18.52 -19.59
C GLY A 494 -17.84 18.39 -21.09
N SER A 495 -19.11 18.18 -21.47
CA SER A 495 -19.53 18.06 -22.87
C SER A 495 -18.81 16.95 -23.65
N THR A 496 -18.82 15.74 -23.08
CA THR A 496 -18.23 14.54 -23.67
C THR A 496 -19.28 13.48 -23.99
N LYS A 497 -18.90 12.51 -24.81
CA LYS A 497 -19.73 11.36 -25.18
C LYS A 497 -20.06 10.48 -23.96
N LEU A 498 -21.06 9.62 -24.12
CA LEU A 498 -21.28 8.54 -23.15
C LEU A 498 -20.04 7.63 -23.12
N MET A 499 -19.71 7.06 -21.96
CA MET A 499 -18.42 6.36 -21.79
C MET A 499 -18.19 5.21 -22.79
N TRP A 500 -19.26 4.54 -23.23
CA TRP A 500 -19.20 3.42 -24.18
C TRP A 500 -19.17 3.86 -25.65
N GLU A 501 -19.41 5.14 -25.94
CA GLU A 501 -19.30 5.75 -27.27
C GLU A 501 -17.93 6.39 -27.49
N GLY A 502 -17.29 6.87 -26.41
CA GLY A 502 -15.95 7.44 -26.42
C GLY A 502 -15.62 8.10 -25.08
N ILE A 503 -14.86 7.41 -24.24
CA ILE A 503 -14.48 7.94 -22.91
C ILE A 503 -13.61 9.20 -23.04
N ASP A 504 -14.00 10.26 -22.31
CA ASP A 504 -13.38 11.59 -22.34
C ASP A 504 -13.34 12.26 -23.73
N GLU A 505 -14.06 11.74 -24.73
CA GLU A 505 -14.10 12.31 -26.08
C GLU A 505 -15.19 13.37 -26.22
N PRO A 506 -14.96 14.48 -26.94
CA PRO A 506 -15.98 15.50 -27.15
C PRO A 506 -17.17 14.93 -27.92
N LEU A 507 -18.35 15.56 -27.79
CA LEU A 507 -19.51 15.21 -28.61
C LEU A 507 -19.22 15.46 -30.10
N ASP A 508 -19.79 14.63 -30.98
CA ASP A 508 -19.66 14.81 -32.44
C ASP A 508 -20.37 16.09 -32.94
N ALA A 509 -21.46 16.46 -32.28
CA ALA A 509 -22.20 17.71 -32.51
C ALA A 509 -22.90 18.15 -31.21
N GLY A 510 -23.23 19.45 -31.11
CA GLY A 510 -24.00 19.98 -29.97
C GLY A 510 -23.22 20.14 -28.67
N ASN A 511 -21.89 20.32 -28.75
CA ASN A 511 -21.10 20.69 -27.57
C ASN A 511 -21.61 22.00 -26.97
N TRP A 512 -21.78 22.03 -25.66
CA TRP A 512 -22.03 23.26 -24.91
C TRP A 512 -20.71 23.88 -24.43
N PRO A 513 -20.66 25.21 -24.21
CA PRO A 513 -19.48 25.87 -23.65
C PRO A 513 -19.12 25.27 -22.29
N ILE A 514 -17.82 25.08 -22.05
CA ILE A 514 -17.30 24.61 -20.76
C ILE A 514 -16.40 25.67 -20.12
N VAL A 515 -16.27 25.57 -18.80
CA VAL A 515 -15.58 26.56 -17.96
C VAL A 515 -14.49 25.88 -17.12
N GLY A 516 -13.49 26.65 -16.73
CA GLY A 516 -12.41 26.19 -15.87
C GLY A 516 -11.66 27.34 -15.19
N PRO A 517 -10.71 27.06 -14.30
CA PRO A 517 -9.88 28.08 -13.68
C PRO A 517 -8.95 28.78 -14.66
N SER A 518 -8.58 28.13 -15.77
CA SER A 518 -7.74 28.67 -16.84
C SER A 518 -8.14 28.07 -18.18
N ALA A 519 -7.77 28.73 -19.28
CA ALA A 519 -8.06 28.29 -20.65
C ALA A 519 -7.16 27.12 -21.11
N LEU A 520 -7.28 25.96 -20.45
CA LEU A 520 -6.48 24.75 -20.69
C LEU A 520 -7.38 23.55 -20.93
N ALA A 521 -7.37 23.01 -22.16
CA ALA A 521 -8.14 21.82 -22.53
C ALA A 521 -7.63 20.56 -21.83
N TYR A 522 -8.52 19.63 -21.49
CA TYR A 522 -8.15 18.35 -20.87
C TYR A 522 -7.18 17.53 -21.74
N SER A 523 -7.47 17.41 -23.03
CA SER A 523 -6.59 16.82 -24.05
C SER A 523 -6.64 17.65 -25.34
N PRO A 524 -5.72 17.43 -26.30
CA PRO A 524 -5.75 18.12 -27.60
C PRO A 524 -7.04 17.91 -28.42
N ARG A 525 -7.85 16.89 -28.09
CA ARG A 525 -9.13 16.61 -28.75
C ARG A 525 -10.31 17.36 -28.12
N ASN A 526 -10.18 17.81 -26.88
CA ASN A 526 -11.28 18.46 -26.15
C ASN A 526 -11.31 19.96 -26.44
N GLN A 527 -12.49 20.57 -26.25
CA GLN A 527 -12.63 22.03 -26.34
C GLN A 527 -11.84 22.74 -25.22
N VAL A 528 -11.38 23.95 -25.50
CA VAL A 528 -10.69 24.80 -24.52
C VAL A 528 -11.75 25.47 -23.64
N PRO A 529 -11.70 25.32 -22.30
CA PRO A 529 -12.63 25.99 -21.42
C PRO A 529 -12.41 27.50 -21.40
N SER A 530 -13.47 28.28 -21.20
CA SER A 530 -13.29 29.70 -20.83
C SER A 530 -12.84 29.80 -19.38
N GLU A 531 -11.88 30.69 -19.11
CA GLU A 531 -11.47 31.03 -17.75
C GLU A 531 -12.61 31.72 -16.99
N LEU A 532 -12.98 31.20 -15.82
CA LEU A 532 -14.06 31.75 -15.00
C LEU A 532 -13.74 33.15 -14.47
N THR A 533 -14.74 34.04 -14.55
CA THR A 533 -14.75 35.32 -13.84
C THR A 533 -15.21 35.16 -12.39
N ARG A 534 -15.00 36.19 -11.55
CA ARG A 534 -15.51 36.19 -10.16
C ARG A 534 -17.03 36.08 -10.06
N GLU A 535 -17.75 36.71 -10.99
CA GLU A 535 -19.21 36.64 -11.07
C GLU A 535 -19.67 35.21 -11.39
N GLN A 536 -19.09 34.57 -12.42
CA GLN A 536 -19.43 33.20 -12.80
C GLN A 536 -19.07 32.18 -11.70
N MET A 537 -17.98 32.41 -10.95
CA MET A 537 -17.68 31.64 -9.73
C MET A 537 -18.77 31.79 -8.68
N GLY A 538 -19.33 33.00 -8.51
CA GLY A 538 -20.48 33.25 -7.64
C GLY A 538 -21.73 32.49 -8.08
N ASP A 539 -22.06 32.54 -9.38
CA ASP A 539 -23.24 31.86 -9.95
C ASP A 539 -23.16 30.34 -9.76
N ILE A 540 -22.00 29.74 -10.03
CA ILE A 540 -21.79 28.30 -9.82
C ILE A 540 -21.83 27.98 -8.32
N GLY A 541 -21.25 28.82 -7.46
CA GLY A 541 -21.34 28.66 -6.00
C GLY A 541 -22.79 28.64 -5.51
N GLU A 542 -23.64 29.54 -6.03
CA GLU A 542 -25.07 29.56 -5.72
C GLU A 542 -25.80 28.33 -6.29
N ALA A 543 -25.41 27.82 -7.45
CA ALA A 543 -25.94 26.57 -7.98
C ALA A 543 -25.64 25.38 -7.06
N PHE A 544 -24.43 25.29 -6.50
CA PHE A 544 -24.10 24.29 -5.48
C PHE A 544 -24.93 24.46 -4.19
N ARG A 545 -25.13 25.70 -3.72
CA ARG A 545 -25.99 26.00 -2.56
C ARG A 545 -27.43 25.56 -2.82
N SER A 546 -27.99 25.93 -3.97
CA SER A 546 -29.36 25.56 -4.38
C SER A 546 -29.52 24.05 -4.52
N ALA A 547 -28.55 23.36 -5.12
CA ALA A 547 -28.55 21.89 -5.21
C ALA A 547 -28.49 21.21 -3.84
N ALA A 548 -27.75 21.78 -2.88
CA ALA A 548 -27.74 21.28 -1.50
C ALA A 548 -29.09 21.47 -0.80
N GLN A 549 -29.80 22.58 -1.03
CA GLN A 549 -31.18 22.77 -0.53
C GLN A 549 -32.14 21.76 -1.13
N MET A 550 -32.09 21.56 -2.45
CA MET A 550 -32.86 20.54 -3.15
C MET A 550 -32.58 19.11 -2.62
N ALA A 551 -31.34 18.83 -2.22
CA ALA A 551 -30.98 17.57 -1.59
C ALA A 551 -31.64 17.37 -0.21
N VAL A 552 -31.82 18.44 0.57
CA VAL A 552 -32.59 18.41 1.83
C VAL A 552 -34.05 18.09 1.54
N GLU A 553 -34.65 18.75 0.53
CA GLU A 553 -36.04 18.52 0.12
C GLU A 553 -36.27 17.08 -0.39
N ALA A 554 -35.28 16.50 -1.08
CA ALA A 554 -35.28 15.11 -1.52
C ALA A 554 -34.98 14.10 -0.40
N ASP A 555 -34.69 14.57 0.82
CA ASP A 555 -34.42 13.81 2.04
C ASP A 555 -33.17 12.92 2.02
N PHE A 556 -32.10 13.34 1.34
CA PHE A 556 -30.83 12.62 1.40
C PHE A 556 -30.24 12.59 2.83
N ASP A 557 -29.63 11.47 3.21
CA ASP A 557 -29.04 11.30 4.55
C ASP A 557 -27.68 12.00 4.68
N MET A 558 -26.95 12.12 3.56
CA MET A 558 -25.59 12.65 3.49
C MET A 558 -25.37 13.37 2.16
N LEU A 559 -24.46 14.34 2.16
CA LEU A 559 -24.02 15.08 0.98
C LEU A 559 -22.52 14.89 0.77
N GLU A 560 -22.07 14.84 -0.48
CA GLU A 560 -20.65 14.88 -0.82
C GLU A 560 -20.35 15.97 -1.85
N LEU A 561 -19.30 16.75 -1.60
CA LEU A 561 -18.75 17.68 -2.59
C LEU A 561 -17.64 16.99 -3.42
N HIS A 562 -17.80 16.97 -4.74
CA HIS A 562 -16.80 16.39 -5.64
C HIS A 562 -15.67 17.38 -5.99
N CYS A 563 -14.54 17.26 -5.28
CA CYS A 563 -13.30 18.03 -5.48
C CYS A 563 -12.15 17.17 -6.06
N ALA A 564 -12.47 16.18 -6.90
CA ALA A 564 -11.52 15.19 -7.40
C ALA A 564 -11.61 15.01 -8.93
N HIS A 565 -10.75 14.16 -9.46
CA HIS A 565 -10.80 13.63 -10.83
C HIS A 565 -10.71 14.67 -11.97
N GLY A 566 -10.14 15.84 -11.73
CA GLY A 566 -9.94 16.87 -12.75
C GLY A 566 -11.20 17.61 -13.18
N TYR A 567 -12.34 17.37 -12.52
CA TYR A 567 -13.55 18.18 -12.70
C TYR A 567 -13.36 19.60 -12.14
N LEU A 568 -14.39 20.44 -12.15
CA LEU A 568 -14.25 21.89 -11.92
C LEU A 568 -13.43 22.21 -10.65
N LEU A 569 -13.87 21.77 -9.48
CA LEU A 569 -13.19 22.11 -8.23
C LEU A 569 -11.82 21.44 -8.11
N SER A 570 -11.66 20.22 -8.62
CA SER A 570 -10.35 19.56 -8.72
C SER A 570 -9.40 20.31 -9.63
N SER A 571 -9.88 20.91 -10.72
CA SER A 571 -9.08 21.68 -11.67
C SER A 571 -8.61 23.01 -11.06
N PHE A 572 -9.38 23.62 -10.15
CA PHE A 572 -8.88 24.73 -9.33
C PHE A 572 -7.76 24.27 -8.39
N ILE A 573 -7.91 23.08 -7.81
CA ILE A 573 -6.93 22.52 -6.87
C ILE A 573 -5.65 22.12 -7.59
N THR A 574 -5.65 21.39 -8.69
CA THR A 574 -4.37 20.95 -9.30
C THR A 574 -3.62 22.12 -9.95
N PRO A 575 -2.30 22.27 -9.72
CA PRO A 575 -1.51 23.29 -10.42
C PRO A 575 -1.38 22.99 -11.93
N LEU A 576 -1.71 21.77 -12.38
CA LEU A 576 -1.68 21.39 -13.80
C LEU A 576 -2.75 22.08 -14.64
N ARG A 577 -3.82 22.56 -14.00
CA ARG A 577 -4.99 23.16 -14.67
C ARG A 577 -5.29 24.59 -14.23
N ASN A 578 -4.77 25.02 -13.09
CA ASN A 578 -4.98 26.36 -12.57
C ASN A 578 -3.70 27.20 -12.69
N HIS A 579 -3.64 27.99 -13.76
CA HIS A 579 -2.56 28.95 -14.05
C HIS A 579 -2.97 30.39 -13.73
N ARG A 580 -4.03 30.58 -12.93
CA ARG A 580 -4.46 31.93 -12.54
C ARG A 580 -3.37 32.64 -11.76
N THR A 581 -3.32 33.96 -11.94
CA THR A 581 -2.39 34.87 -11.25
C THR A 581 -3.07 35.71 -10.18
N ASP A 582 -4.39 35.57 -10.01
CA ASP A 582 -5.17 36.19 -8.95
C ASP A 582 -5.16 35.36 -7.65
N GLU A 583 -6.00 35.71 -6.69
CA GLU A 583 -6.07 35.04 -5.38
C GLU A 583 -6.63 33.61 -5.41
N TYR A 584 -7.01 33.10 -6.60
CA TYR A 584 -7.51 31.75 -6.83
C TYR A 584 -6.48 30.83 -7.48
N GLY A 585 -5.25 31.30 -7.77
CA GLY A 585 -4.17 30.51 -8.37
C GLY A 585 -2.82 30.62 -7.65
N GLY A 586 -1.84 29.84 -8.12
CA GLY A 586 -0.50 29.77 -7.54
C GLY A 586 -0.38 28.81 -6.35
N THR A 587 -0.33 29.34 -5.13
CA THR A 587 -0.13 28.53 -3.91
C THR A 587 -1.29 27.57 -3.68
N LEU A 588 -1.06 26.47 -2.95
CA LEU A 588 -2.13 25.51 -2.59
C LEU A 588 -3.28 26.21 -1.85
N ALA A 589 -2.99 27.15 -0.96
CA ALA A 589 -3.99 27.91 -0.23
C ALA A 589 -4.90 28.74 -1.16
N ASN A 590 -4.33 29.41 -2.16
CA ASN A 590 -5.11 30.15 -3.17
C ASN A 590 -5.94 29.20 -4.05
N ARG A 591 -5.33 28.10 -4.52
CA ARG A 591 -6.00 27.07 -5.32
C ARG A 591 -7.18 26.41 -4.59
N LEU A 592 -7.10 26.30 -3.26
CA LEU A 592 -8.19 25.78 -2.41
C LEU A 592 -9.28 26.82 -2.09
N ARG A 593 -9.03 28.11 -2.32
CA ARG A 593 -9.94 29.20 -1.92
C ARG A 593 -11.36 29.01 -2.46
N TYR A 594 -11.50 28.83 -3.78
CA TYR A 594 -12.80 28.66 -4.40
C TYR A 594 -13.51 27.36 -4.00
N PRO A 595 -12.86 26.17 -4.03
CA PRO A 595 -13.45 24.94 -3.47
C PRO A 595 -13.95 25.08 -2.02
N LEU A 596 -13.23 25.81 -1.16
CA LEU A 596 -13.65 26.06 0.22
C LEU A 596 -14.82 27.06 0.31
N GLU A 597 -14.89 28.07 -0.57
CA GLU A 597 -16.06 28.97 -0.67
C GLU A 597 -17.32 28.18 -1.04
N VAL A 598 -17.25 27.32 -2.05
CA VAL A 598 -18.36 26.45 -2.48
C VAL A 598 -18.77 25.50 -1.35
N PHE A 599 -17.81 24.84 -0.69
CA PHE A 599 -18.09 23.96 0.43
C PHE A 599 -18.83 24.68 1.57
N ARG A 600 -18.38 25.88 1.95
CA ARG A 600 -19.03 26.66 3.01
C ARG A 600 -20.46 27.06 2.64
N ALA A 601 -20.70 27.44 1.39
CA ALA A 601 -22.05 27.77 0.91
C ALA A 601 -23.01 26.56 1.00
N MET A 602 -22.54 25.35 0.65
CA MET A 602 -23.31 24.12 0.83
C MET A 602 -23.53 23.80 2.31
N ARG A 603 -22.49 23.92 3.14
CA ARG A 603 -22.53 23.62 4.59
C ARG A 603 -23.50 24.54 5.34
N GLU A 604 -23.66 25.80 4.90
CA GLU A 604 -24.59 26.78 5.48
C GLU A 604 -26.06 26.34 5.38
N VAL A 605 -26.44 25.72 4.26
CA VAL A 605 -27.83 25.29 3.99
C VAL A 605 -28.09 23.82 4.34
N TRP A 606 -27.04 23.00 4.42
CA TRP A 606 -27.15 21.60 4.81
C TRP A 606 -27.39 21.46 6.34
N PRO A 607 -28.34 20.63 6.81
CA PRO A 607 -28.62 20.46 8.23
C PRO A 607 -27.39 20.03 9.04
N ALA A 608 -27.06 20.73 10.12
CA ALA A 608 -25.84 20.51 10.91
C ALA A 608 -25.71 19.09 11.49
N VAL A 609 -26.84 18.40 11.68
CA VAL A 609 -26.92 17.02 12.17
C VAL A 609 -26.62 15.97 11.08
N ARG A 610 -26.69 16.35 9.80
CA ARG A 610 -26.40 15.48 8.65
C ARG A 610 -24.94 15.66 8.21
N PRO A 611 -24.21 14.56 7.96
CA PRO A 611 -22.82 14.65 7.52
C PRO A 611 -22.66 15.29 6.13
N ILE A 612 -21.51 15.91 5.91
CA ILE A 612 -21.02 16.28 4.58
C ILE A 612 -19.61 15.73 4.39
N SER A 613 -19.36 15.03 3.28
CA SER A 613 -18.02 14.62 2.86
C SER A 613 -17.47 15.47 1.73
N VAL A 614 -16.15 15.38 1.53
CA VAL A 614 -15.47 15.93 0.36
C VAL A 614 -14.65 14.84 -0.29
N ARG A 615 -14.86 14.61 -1.59
CA ARG A 615 -14.02 13.71 -2.37
C ARG A 615 -12.85 14.46 -2.96
N ILE A 616 -11.62 13.99 -2.73
CA ILE A 616 -10.39 14.60 -3.25
C ILE A 616 -9.57 13.64 -4.11
N SER A 617 -8.74 14.19 -5.01
CA SER A 617 -7.62 13.47 -5.60
C SER A 617 -6.38 13.71 -4.75
N ALA A 618 -5.90 12.69 -4.03
CA ALA A 618 -4.76 12.80 -3.12
C ALA A 618 -3.39 12.91 -3.82
N THR A 619 -3.34 12.62 -5.11
CA THR A 619 -2.18 12.90 -5.96
C THR A 619 -2.62 13.01 -7.41
N ASP A 620 -1.87 13.77 -8.21
CA ASP A 620 -2.04 13.85 -9.66
C ASP A 620 -1.27 12.76 -10.43
N TRP A 621 -0.37 12.03 -9.77
CA TRP A 621 0.58 11.09 -10.41
C TRP A 621 1.52 11.76 -11.44
N VAL A 622 1.85 13.03 -11.19
CA VAL A 622 2.80 13.83 -11.97
C VAL A 622 3.72 14.58 -11.00
N ASP A 623 5.02 14.57 -11.29
CA ASP A 623 6.03 15.25 -10.47
C ASP A 623 5.78 16.77 -10.47
N GLY A 624 5.89 17.39 -9.29
CA GLY A 624 5.64 18.83 -9.12
C GLY A 624 4.17 19.26 -9.10
N ALA A 625 3.23 18.31 -9.17
CA ALA A 625 1.79 18.55 -9.05
C ALA A 625 1.27 18.20 -7.63
N ILE A 626 -0.03 17.88 -7.47
CA ILE A 626 -0.55 17.46 -6.17
C ILE A 626 0.15 16.18 -5.70
N SER A 627 0.74 16.27 -4.51
CA SER A 627 1.42 15.19 -3.80
C SER A 627 0.59 14.67 -2.62
N GLY A 628 1.03 13.55 -2.04
CA GLY A 628 0.42 13.03 -0.81
C GLY A 628 0.53 14.00 0.37
N ASP A 629 1.55 14.86 0.41
CA ASP A 629 1.68 15.91 1.44
C ASP A 629 0.60 16.98 1.26
N ASP A 630 0.37 17.43 0.01
CA ASP A 630 -0.69 18.38 -0.31
C ASP A 630 -2.06 17.83 0.09
N SER A 631 -2.30 16.52 -0.08
CA SER A 631 -3.58 15.89 0.28
C SER A 631 -3.91 16.00 1.77
N VAL A 632 -2.89 15.99 2.65
CA VAL A 632 -3.05 16.18 4.09
C VAL A 632 -3.45 17.63 4.40
N GLU A 633 -2.82 18.60 3.74
CA GLU A 633 -3.15 20.02 3.88
C GLU A 633 -4.55 20.34 3.32
N MET A 634 -4.91 19.75 2.18
CA MET A 634 -6.26 19.82 1.60
C MET A 634 -7.31 19.29 2.58
N ALA A 635 -7.08 18.09 3.14
CA ALA A 635 -7.98 17.49 4.11
C ALA A 635 -8.11 18.32 5.39
N ARG A 636 -7.01 18.91 5.88
CA ARG A 636 -7.03 19.82 7.04
C ARG A 636 -7.87 21.06 6.75
N ALA A 637 -7.68 21.68 5.58
CA ALA A 637 -8.46 22.86 5.19
C ALA A 637 -9.97 22.57 5.08
N PHE A 638 -10.36 21.40 4.54
CA PHE A 638 -11.78 21.01 4.49
C PHE A 638 -12.33 20.63 5.86
N LYS A 639 -11.55 19.94 6.72
CA LYS A 639 -11.91 19.70 8.12
C LYS A 639 -12.20 21.00 8.84
N ASP A 640 -11.31 21.98 8.73
CA ASP A 640 -11.46 23.30 9.37
C ASP A 640 -12.67 24.08 8.81
N ALA A 641 -13.04 23.84 7.55
CA ALA A 641 -14.25 24.41 6.96
C ALA A 641 -15.55 23.70 7.40
N GLY A 642 -15.46 22.53 8.05
CA GLY A 642 -16.61 21.79 8.59
C GLY A 642 -16.93 20.47 7.88
N ALA A 643 -16.00 19.91 7.09
CA ALA A 643 -16.16 18.56 6.54
C ALA A 643 -16.10 17.49 7.64
N ASP A 644 -16.97 16.49 7.51
CA ASP A 644 -17.08 15.40 8.48
C ASP A 644 -16.25 14.18 8.07
N LEU A 645 -16.06 14.00 6.76
CA LEU A 645 -15.35 12.88 6.17
C LEU A 645 -14.63 13.28 4.89
N ILE A 646 -13.46 12.71 4.62
CA ILE A 646 -12.77 12.83 3.33
C ILE A 646 -12.86 11.50 2.57
N ASP A 647 -13.42 11.52 1.36
CA ASP A 647 -13.35 10.40 0.41
C ASP A 647 -12.08 10.51 -0.44
N VAL A 648 -11.20 9.52 -0.31
CA VAL A 648 -9.81 9.65 -0.77
C VAL A 648 -9.59 8.85 -2.06
N SER A 649 -9.65 9.57 -3.18
CA SER A 649 -9.33 9.05 -4.52
C SER A 649 -7.99 9.60 -5.01
N THR A 650 -7.64 9.35 -6.28
CA THR A 650 -6.42 9.89 -6.92
C THR A 650 -6.62 10.18 -8.42
N GLY A 651 -5.76 11.04 -8.97
CA GLY A 651 -5.56 11.20 -10.41
C GLY A 651 -6.74 11.78 -11.19
N GLN A 652 -6.75 11.44 -12.49
CA GLN A 652 -7.64 11.91 -13.55
C GLN A 652 -7.65 13.41 -13.84
N THR A 653 -6.64 14.14 -13.36
CA THR A 653 -6.44 15.57 -13.61
C THR A 653 -5.74 15.85 -14.96
N THR A 654 -4.98 14.88 -15.46
CA THR A 654 -4.30 14.92 -16.77
C THR A 654 -4.20 13.51 -17.39
N PRO A 655 -4.24 13.39 -18.74
CA PRO A 655 -3.92 12.14 -19.43
C PRO A 655 -2.46 11.69 -19.28
N ASP A 656 -1.54 12.59 -18.89
CA ASP A 656 -0.11 12.28 -18.73
C ASP A 656 0.23 11.57 -17.41
N ALA A 657 -0.76 11.39 -16.54
CA ALA A 657 -0.63 10.75 -15.23
C ALA A 657 -0.10 9.30 -15.36
N LYS A 658 0.82 8.91 -14.48
CA LYS A 658 1.40 7.55 -14.44
C LYS A 658 1.08 6.84 -13.13
N PRO A 659 -0.19 6.46 -12.88
CA PRO A 659 -0.57 5.80 -11.64
C PRO A 659 0.11 4.44 -11.48
N VAL A 660 0.59 4.17 -10.27
CA VAL A 660 1.12 2.86 -9.91
C VAL A 660 -0.01 2.01 -9.35
N TYR A 661 -0.70 1.30 -10.23
CA TYR A 661 -1.79 0.42 -9.82
C TYR A 661 -1.29 -0.77 -9.01
N GLY A 662 -2.06 -1.12 -7.98
CA GLY A 662 -1.80 -2.24 -7.10
C GLY A 662 -3.03 -2.54 -6.24
N ARG A 663 -2.91 -3.54 -5.37
CA ARG A 663 -3.93 -3.85 -4.36
C ARG A 663 -4.10 -2.61 -3.45
N MET A 664 -5.33 -2.14 -3.26
CA MET A 664 -5.63 -1.04 -2.32
C MET A 664 -4.76 0.22 -2.55
N PHE A 665 -4.42 0.54 -3.80
CA PHE A 665 -3.33 1.49 -4.11
C PHE A 665 -3.57 2.93 -3.61
N GLN A 666 -4.81 3.32 -3.33
CA GLN A 666 -5.13 4.64 -2.77
C GLN A 666 -5.30 4.63 -1.25
N THR A 667 -5.45 3.45 -0.63
CA THR A 667 -5.60 3.32 0.83
C THR A 667 -4.48 3.99 1.63
N PRO A 668 -3.19 3.99 1.21
CA PRO A 668 -2.15 4.71 1.93
C PRO A 668 -2.43 6.21 2.11
N TYR A 669 -3.13 6.85 1.16
CA TYR A 669 -3.52 8.25 1.29
C TYR A 669 -4.66 8.43 2.30
N ALA A 670 -5.66 7.52 2.29
CA ALA A 670 -6.75 7.52 3.27
C ALA A 670 -6.24 7.31 4.70
N ASP A 671 -5.30 6.38 4.85
CA ASP A 671 -4.62 6.05 6.09
C ASP A 671 -3.85 7.26 6.64
N ARG A 672 -3.07 7.88 5.75
CA ARG A 672 -2.32 9.08 6.08
C ARG A 672 -3.21 10.23 6.54
N ILE A 673 -4.23 10.58 5.77
CA ILE A 673 -5.14 11.68 6.10
C ILE A 673 -5.84 11.40 7.43
N ARG A 674 -6.36 10.19 7.62
CA ARG A 674 -7.05 9.81 8.86
C ARG A 674 -6.18 10.03 10.08
N ASN A 675 -4.95 9.52 10.04
CA ASN A 675 -4.09 9.45 11.20
C ASN A 675 -3.24 10.72 11.42
N GLU A 676 -3.00 11.55 10.39
CA GLU A 676 -2.29 12.84 10.52
C GLU A 676 -3.23 14.03 10.75
N VAL A 677 -4.45 14.00 10.20
CA VAL A 677 -5.42 15.11 10.34
C VAL A 677 -6.44 14.84 11.45
N GLY A 678 -6.71 13.56 11.77
CA GLY A 678 -7.73 13.18 12.73
C GLY A 678 -9.15 13.52 12.25
N ILE A 679 -9.45 13.19 10.99
CA ILE A 679 -10.79 13.26 10.38
C ILE A 679 -11.17 11.86 9.89
N ALA A 680 -12.47 11.55 9.88
CA ALA A 680 -12.94 10.29 9.30
C ALA A 680 -12.55 10.22 7.81
N THR A 681 -12.15 9.05 7.35
CA THR A 681 -11.86 8.84 5.93
C THR A 681 -12.59 7.65 5.33
N MET A 682 -12.85 7.74 4.04
CA MET A 682 -13.32 6.62 3.23
C MET A 682 -12.22 6.20 2.26
N ALA A 683 -11.87 4.91 2.27
CA ALA A 683 -10.92 4.33 1.33
C ALA A 683 -11.64 3.76 0.11
N VAL A 684 -11.09 4.00 -1.08
CA VAL A 684 -11.57 3.46 -2.35
C VAL A 684 -10.38 3.11 -3.26
N GLY A 685 -10.60 2.33 -4.30
CA GLY A 685 -9.61 2.10 -5.35
C GLY A 685 -8.97 0.71 -5.29
N ASN A 686 -9.38 -0.14 -6.24
CA ASN A 686 -8.94 -1.54 -6.35
C ASN A 686 -9.12 -2.33 -5.05
N ILE A 687 -10.28 -2.13 -4.42
CA ILE A 687 -10.78 -2.88 -3.27
C ILE A 687 -11.87 -3.83 -3.78
N THR A 688 -11.72 -5.13 -3.56
CA THR A 688 -12.51 -6.16 -4.26
C THR A 688 -13.00 -7.31 -3.40
N ASP A 689 -12.44 -7.53 -2.21
CA ASP A 689 -12.71 -8.70 -1.38
C ASP A 689 -12.87 -8.35 0.11
N VAL A 690 -13.45 -9.28 0.88
CA VAL A 690 -13.75 -9.11 2.31
C VAL A 690 -12.50 -8.95 3.18
N ASP A 691 -11.40 -9.59 2.78
CA ASP A 691 -10.12 -9.54 3.50
C ASP A 691 -9.53 -8.12 3.45
N GLN A 692 -9.63 -7.44 2.30
CA GLN A 692 -9.22 -6.05 2.13
C GLN A 692 -10.06 -5.11 2.99
N VAL A 693 -11.39 -5.24 2.93
CA VAL A 693 -12.31 -4.36 3.68
C VAL A 693 -12.03 -4.46 5.18
N ASN A 694 -12.01 -5.68 5.74
CA ASN A 694 -11.77 -5.88 7.17
C ASN A 694 -10.35 -5.44 7.59
N ALA A 695 -9.33 -5.69 6.76
CA ALA A 695 -7.96 -5.26 7.07
C ALA A 695 -7.78 -3.73 7.09
N ILE A 696 -8.47 -3.01 6.18
CA ILE A 696 -8.45 -1.54 6.16
C ILE A 696 -9.06 -0.98 7.45
N LEU A 697 -10.22 -1.50 7.85
CA LEU A 697 -10.98 -1.04 9.01
C LEU A 697 -10.29 -1.37 10.33
N ALA A 698 -9.95 -2.64 10.55
CA ALA A 698 -9.25 -3.07 11.77
C ALA A 698 -7.85 -2.47 11.87
N GLY A 699 -7.18 -2.18 10.75
CA GLY A 699 -5.88 -1.50 10.71
C GLY A 699 -5.93 0.00 10.99
N GLY A 700 -7.11 0.61 11.12
CA GLY A 700 -7.25 2.05 11.35
C GLY A 700 -6.83 2.89 10.15
N ARG A 701 -6.95 2.34 8.93
CA ARG A 701 -6.57 3.01 7.67
C ARG A 701 -7.70 3.82 7.05
N ALA A 702 -8.94 3.48 7.38
CA ALA A 702 -10.13 4.24 7.03
C ALA A 702 -11.27 3.87 7.99
N ASP A 703 -12.32 4.68 8.00
CA ASP A 703 -13.52 4.45 8.80
C ASP A 703 -14.66 3.83 7.98
N LEU A 704 -14.66 4.09 6.67
CA LEU A 704 -15.54 3.49 5.66
C LEU A 704 -14.75 2.95 4.47
N VAL A 705 -15.31 1.96 3.77
CA VAL A 705 -14.69 1.39 2.58
C VAL A 705 -15.67 1.36 1.42
N ALA A 706 -15.33 2.09 0.35
CA ALA A 706 -16.13 2.18 -0.85
C ALA A 706 -15.67 1.19 -1.93
N LEU A 707 -16.64 0.45 -2.47
CA LEU A 707 -16.46 -0.45 -3.60
C LEU A 707 -17.33 0.02 -4.77
N GLY A 708 -16.69 0.22 -5.93
CA GLY A 708 -17.38 0.57 -7.18
C GLY A 708 -17.70 -0.69 -8.00
N ARG A 709 -16.78 -1.04 -8.91
CA ARG A 709 -16.90 -2.17 -9.85
C ARG A 709 -17.42 -3.50 -9.25
N PRO A 710 -17.02 -3.93 -8.04
CA PRO A 710 -17.63 -5.11 -7.41
C PRO A 710 -19.16 -5.04 -7.32
N HIS A 711 -19.72 -3.89 -6.92
CA HIS A 711 -21.17 -3.66 -6.87
C HIS A 711 -21.83 -3.45 -8.24
N LEU A 712 -21.06 -3.19 -9.30
CA LEU A 712 -21.58 -3.21 -10.67
C LEU A 712 -21.80 -4.65 -11.14
N ALA A 713 -20.83 -5.53 -10.84
CA ALA A 713 -20.89 -6.94 -11.21
C ALA A 713 -21.86 -7.75 -10.33
N GLU A 714 -21.92 -7.43 -9.03
CA GLU A 714 -22.75 -8.13 -8.06
C GLU A 714 -23.41 -7.13 -7.09
N PRO A 715 -24.68 -6.75 -7.29
CA PRO A 715 -25.34 -5.75 -6.46
C PRO A 715 -25.51 -6.19 -5.00
N TYR A 716 -25.54 -7.50 -4.71
CA TYR A 716 -25.72 -8.06 -3.36
C TYR A 716 -24.39 -8.54 -2.76
N TRP A 717 -23.28 -7.97 -3.22
CA TRP A 717 -21.93 -8.32 -2.80
C TRP A 717 -21.77 -8.32 -1.27
N THR A 718 -22.36 -7.34 -0.57
CA THR A 718 -22.27 -7.25 0.91
C THR A 718 -22.98 -8.41 1.62
N LEU A 719 -24.14 -8.85 1.11
CA LEU A 719 -24.85 -10.02 1.65
C LEU A 719 -24.09 -11.32 1.37
N HIS A 720 -23.48 -11.44 0.19
CA HIS A 720 -22.59 -12.57 -0.13
C HIS A 720 -21.35 -12.59 0.76
N ALA A 721 -20.75 -11.44 1.02
CA ALA A 721 -19.64 -11.28 1.97
C ALA A 721 -20.04 -11.72 3.39
N ALA A 722 -21.26 -11.42 3.83
CA ALA A 722 -21.75 -11.87 5.13
C ALA A 722 -21.78 -13.41 5.20
N ALA A 723 -22.33 -14.08 4.18
CA ALA A 723 -22.32 -15.53 4.10
C ALA A 723 -20.90 -16.11 3.99
N GLU A 724 -20.02 -15.48 3.19
CA GLU A 724 -18.60 -15.84 3.07
C GLU A 724 -17.88 -15.80 4.42
N LEU A 725 -18.17 -14.82 5.27
CA LEU A 725 -17.58 -14.71 6.60
C LEU A 725 -18.32 -15.54 7.66
N GLY A 726 -19.47 -16.14 7.32
CA GLY A 726 -20.33 -16.85 8.28
C GLY A 726 -21.05 -15.90 9.25
N TYR A 727 -21.19 -14.62 8.90
CA TYR A 727 -21.87 -13.61 9.70
C TYR A 727 -23.38 -13.62 9.42
N VAL A 728 -24.11 -14.37 10.24
CA VAL A 728 -25.56 -14.61 10.07
C VAL A 728 -26.46 -13.46 10.54
N GLU A 729 -25.91 -12.46 11.24
CA GLU A 729 -26.69 -11.34 11.78
C GLU A 729 -26.89 -10.19 10.77
N ALA A 730 -26.29 -10.27 9.57
CA ALA A 730 -26.54 -9.30 8.52
C ALA A 730 -28.06 -9.19 8.24
N HIS A 731 -28.56 -7.96 8.10
CA HIS A 731 -29.94 -7.70 7.73
C HIS A 731 -30.18 -8.14 6.29
N TRP A 732 -31.23 -8.92 6.07
CA TRP A 732 -31.75 -9.26 4.76
C TRP A 732 -33.19 -8.78 4.65
N PRO A 733 -33.63 -8.27 3.49
CA PRO A 733 -35.05 -8.10 3.21
C PRO A 733 -35.81 -9.40 3.52
N VAL A 734 -36.93 -9.31 4.22
CA VAL A 734 -37.67 -10.49 4.71
C VAL A 734 -38.07 -11.45 3.57
N GLN A 735 -38.25 -10.91 2.37
CA GLN A 735 -38.57 -11.63 1.14
C GLN A 735 -37.41 -12.52 0.65
N TYR A 736 -36.16 -12.24 1.07
CA TYR A 736 -34.96 -12.92 0.60
C TYR A 736 -34.43 -13.97 1.58
N LEU A 737 -35.08 -14.17 2.73
CA LEU A 737 -34.65 -15.15 3.74
C LEU A 737 -34.47 -16.58 3.20
N PRO A 738 -35.33 -17.13 2.31
CA PRO A 738 -35.07 -18.43 1.71
C PRO A 738 -33.76 -18.47 0.88
N GLY A 739 -33.42 -17.35 0.23
CA GLY A 739 -32.17 -17.19 -0.51
C GLY A 739 -30.95 -17.12 0.43
N LYS A 740 -31.08 -16.42 1.56
CA LYS A 740 -30.08 -16.40 2.63
C LYS A 740 -29.74 -17.81 3.11
N GLU A 741 -30.75 -18.59 3.51
CA GLU A 741 -30.56 -19.96 4.01
C GLU A 741 -29.86 -20.85 2.98
N GLN A 742 -30.22 -20.72 1.70
CA GLN A 742 -29.57 -21.47 0.63
C GLN A 742 -28.10 -21.05 0.46
N LEU A 743 -27.82 -19.75 0.43
CA LEU A 743 -26.47 -19.22 0.27
C LEU A 743 -25.56 -19.65 1.42
N GLU A 744 -26.00 -19.46 2.67
CA GLU A 744 -25.25 -19.85 3.87
C GLU A 744 -24.89 -21.34 3.86
N ARG A 745 -25.86 -22.20 3.51
CA ARG A 745 -25.64 -23.65 3.42
C ARG A 745 -24.65 -24.02 2.31
N LEU A 746 -24.74 -23.39 1.13
CA LEU A 746 -23.81 -23.67 0.03
C LEU A 746 -22.39 -23.21 0.36
N THR A 747 -22.26 -22.04 0.98
CA THR A 747 -20.97 -21.51 1.42
C THR A 747 -20.34 -22.38 2.51
N ALA A 748 -21.13 -22.83 3.49
CA ALA A 748 -20.65 -23.76 4.52
C ALA A 748 -20.13 -25.07 3.90
N ARG A 749 -20.89 -25.68 2.97
CA ARG A 749 -20.47 -26.88 2.24
C ARG A 749 -19.19 -26.67 1.43
N ALA A 750 -19.07 -25.52 0.76
CA ALA A 750 -17.87 -25.19 -0.01
C ALA A 750 -16.64 -25.07 0.89
N LYS A 751 -16.78 -24.45 2.07
CA LYS A 751 -15.71 -24.37 3.08
C LYS A 751 -15.34 -25.74 3.65
N GLU A 752 -16.31 -26.61 3.89
CA GLU A 752 -16.06 -27.99 4.32
C GLU A 752 -15.31 -28.79 3.26
N ALA A 753 -15.65 -28.63 1.98
CA ALA A 753 -14.98 -29.31 0.89
C ALA A 753 -13.55 -28.80 0.60
N ALA A 754 -13.25 -27.56 1.02
CA ALA A 754 -11.93 -26.94 0.86
C ALA A 754 -10.96 -27.23 2.02
N ARG A 755 -11.46 -27.76 3.14
CA ARG A 755 -10.68 -28.23 4.29
C ARG A 755 -10.28 -29.69 4.09
#